data_AF-A0A1Y5T4W3-F1
#
_entry.id   AF-A0A1Y5T4W3-F1
#
_cell.length_a   1.000
_cell.length_b   1.000
_cell.length_c   1.000
_cell.angle_alpha   90.00
_cell.angle_beta   90.00
_cell.angle_gamma   90.00
#
_symmetry.space_group_name_H-M   'P 1'
#
loop_
_entity.id
_entity.type
_entity.pdbx_description
1 polymer ?
#
loop_
_entity_poly.entity_id
_entity_poly.type
_entity_poly.pdbx_seq_one_letter_code
_entity_poly.pdbx_strand_id
1 'polypeptide(L)'
;MAILDNAIWLSGTGGTATGGSTVISEGGKTTTVTGTFTANAWDATAGGTGVSDFGAAFVTAPVTANYQFSNPVENLSFSIEHLNDDGASTFDDSWTIYAYDENGVLIPAADVIAGLSGLVDENVTTNPDGSVTIDSAGTIANNVTLDLAGPVSELNLTYEPGPDGTQTGGSGISDLTFDIPDIDTDGDGVLDADDLDDDGDGILDTDEGHGTSTPSTITITFDGDEWSAAASDNTRWELRDPDGNLIASDDAIDSTVKITDVPVAGLGDYTFTVLDDFGDGLGGINPASYTVAVDGVVVIDSGPNPGFPATFSQTFNVSETLTTQDSDGDGIADHLDLDSDNDGITDNVEAQSTAGYVAPTGTDSNGDGLDDAYETGGLTPVDTDGDGTADYLDTDSDNDGILDVDEAGHGVTQAIIDASGDADGDGIKDVVDDVVGFDANDADIDGSGNFTLADTDGDTAPDGAGATPLTSDLDFRDATGINFVVEGTSGNDLIDGTYVGDLEGDLIDNSDHSDGSNDDSIVAGAGDDTVEAGLGSDTIDAGAGDDLVYGGQGSDTITGGDGNDTLDGGTAPGAGTGIGGTGVIGNTFTVISLGTFADADPIETNGVTDNAADLFGTYGGPGSELYNNLQTAVSNDTNADTNLGDNDNGLTPETIVINGTTFMLDSATVYDATVTFTDGTTGTFTAVTFQTTTGEFYLAPELSNNADNLLLTSKPIESISLDSVSVDDTFLAANRLDADYKVPVADNFGDSIDGGAGNDLISGAEGNDTLIGGTGADTILGGTGDDSIFVARGDSATGGDGDDYFTLQDLGEAGAGTIDIVGGEGNETAGDTLQLTPDVTYADITFTNTDDTAGGLSGNFSMADGTVVTFSEIENIICFTPGTQILTQFGERPIETLKLGDMVITRDHGLRPIRWIGKRRVAGRGKFAPIAVNCNALDGARNPLLVSPQHRILFTGYRAELLFGQTEVLVAAKHLVDGRDVQIREQDEVTYFHIMFDHHEIIYAEGVATESFHAGDTGLSAISQPARDELFAIFPELRSAPGRHRETARTCLKKYEAKLLLDDDDTGQNAA
;
A
#
# COMPACT_ATOMS: atom_id res chain seq x y z
N MET A 1 40.76 26.87 -28.40
CA MET A 1 41.00 28.26 -28.00
C MET A 1 39.68 29.01 -27.85
N ALA A 2 38.95 28.66 -26.79
CA ALA A 2 38.00 29.54 -26.13
C ALA A 2 38.67 30.85 -25.64
N ILE A 3 37.84 31.85 -25.33
CA ILE A 3 38.28 33.14 -24.79
C ILE A 3 37.34 33.54 -23.66
N LEU A 4 37.91 33.86 -22.51
CA LEU A 4 37.21 34.41 -21.35
C LEU A 4 37.49 35.91 -21.27
N ASP A 5 36.50 36.72 -21.65
CA ASP A 5 36.49 38.17 -21.50
C ASP A 5 36.34 38.53 -20.01
N ASN A 6 37.42 39.02 -19.38
CA ASN A 6 37.40 39.32 -17.95
C ASN A 6 36.50 40.51 -17.58
N ALA A 7 36.03 41.30 -18.54
CA ALA A 7 35.13 42.42 -18.27
C ALA A 7 33.73 41.97 -17.82
N ILE A 8 33.37 40.68 -18.02
CA ILE A 8 32.09 40.11 -17.58
C ILE A 8 31.83 40.29 -16.07
N TRP A 9 32.89 40.30 -15.25
CA TRP A 9 32.80 40.45 -13.79
C TRP A 9 32.88 41.92 -13.30
N LEU A 10 33.02 42.90 -14.19
CA LEU A 10 33.24 44.31 -13.82
C LEU A 10 31.96 45.15 -13.78
N SER A 11 31.67 45.71 -12.61
CA SER A 11 30.50 46.57 -12.39
C SER A 11 30.88 48.06 -12.22
N GLY A 12 30.26 48.95 -13.01
CA GLY A 12 30.36 50.42 -12.87
C GLY A 12 31.48 51.11 -13.68
N THR A 13 31.71 52.40 -13.41
CA THR A 13 32.69 53.25 -14.16
C THR A 13 33.81 53.71 -13.23
N GLY A 14 35.03 53.18 -13.38
CA GLY A 14 35.92 53.05 -12.21
C GLY A 14 35.43 51.84 -11.40
N GLY A 15 35.33 50.71 -12.07
CA GLY A 15 34.50 49.57 -11.69
C GLY A 15 35.02 48.72 -10.53
N THR A 16 34.21 47.72 -10.17
CA THR A 16 34.54 46.72 -9.16
C THR A 16 34.22 45.31 -9.63
N ALA A 17 35.25 44.45 -9.64
CA ALA A 17 35.10 43.01 -9.80
C ALA A 17 34.15 42.44 -8.74
N THR A 18 33.17 41.67 -9.20
CA THR A 18 32.20 40.91 -8.39
C THR A 18 32.25 39.47 -8.83
N GLY A 19 32.33 38.53 -7.89
CA GLY A 19 32.43 37.10 -8.23
C GLY A 19 31.13 36.54 -8.80
N GLY A 20 31.25 35.49 -9.61
CA GLY A 20 30.15 34.81 -10.28
C GLY A 20 30.68 33.83 -11.33
N SER A 21 29.77 33.07 -11.96
CA SER A 21 30.13 31.99 -12.89
C SER A 21 29.66 32.31 -14.31
N THR A 22 30.38 31.81 -15.32
CA THR A 22 29.99 31.92 -16.74
C THR A 22 30.35 30.64 -17.49
N VAL A 23 29.43 30.14 -18.31
CA VAL A 23 29.71 29.03 -19.23
C VAL A 23 30.51 29.57 -20.41
N ILE A 24 31.62 28.90 -20.74
CA ILE A 24 32.45 29.19 -21.92
C ILE A 24 32.43 27.94 -22.80
N SER A 25 32.18 28.10 -24.09
CA SER A 25 32.06 26.98 -25.04
C SER A 25 33.05 27.06 -26.21
N GLU A 26 33.49 25.90 -26.68
CA GLU A 26 34.27 25.75 -27.90
C GLU A 26 33.89 24.48 -28.66
N GLY A 27 33.48 24.65 -29.93
CA GLY A 27 33.36 23.54 -30.89
C GLY A 27 32.19 22.57 -30.66
N GLY A 28 31.59 22.61 -29.48
CA GLY A 28 30.55 21.71 -28.94
C GLY A 28 30.68 21.63 -27.42
N LYS A 29 31.93 21.60 -26.94
CA LYS A 29 32.36 21.46 -25.55
C LYS A 29 32.06 22.70 -24.70
N THR A 30 31.97 22.51 -23.39
CA THR A 30 31.76 23.56 -22.39
C THR A 30 32.69 23.44 -21.19
N THR A 31 32.94 24.55 -20.51
CA THR A 31 33.46 24.59 -19.14
C THR A 31 32.87 25.81 -18.43
N THR A 32 32.43 25.65 -17.19
CA THR A 32 31.92 26.74 -16.35
C THR A 32 33.08 27.37 -15.60
N VAL A 33 33.36 28.64 -15.90
CA VAL A 33 34.40 29.40 -15.19
C VAL A 33 33.77 30.19 -14.04
N THR A 34 34.10 29.81 -12.81
CA THR A 34 33.73 30.54 -11.59
C THR A 34 34.87 31.48 -11.20
N GLY A 35 34.62 32.79 -11.27
CA GLY A 35 35.58 33.82 -10.89
C GLY A 35 35.29 34.37 -9.49
N THR A 36 36.29 34.39 -8.59
CA THR A 36 36.16 35.03 -7.27
C THR A 36 37.26 36.05 -6.98
N PHE A 37 36.89 37.20 -6.40
CA PHE A 37 37.74 38.40 -6.38
C PHE A 37 37.70 39.16 -5.05
N THR A 38 38.85 39.72 -4.64
CA THR A 38 38.91 40.58 -3.45
C THR A 38 38.25 41.95 -3.71
N ALA A 39 37.19 42.24 -2.95
CA ALA A 39 36.28 43.35 -3.21
C ALA A 39 36.89 44.77 -3.11
N ASN A 40 36.40 45.68 -3.97
CA ASN A 40 36.74 47.13 -4.07
C ASN A 40 38.09 47.48 -4.73
N ALA A 41 38.71 46.60 -5.52
CA ALA A 41 40.09 46.80 -5.99
C ALA A 41 40.33 46.96 -7.52
N TRP A 42 39.38 46.62 -8.40
CA TRP A 42 39.64 46.35 -9.83
C TRP A 42 38.96 47.29 -10.86
N ASP A 43 39.18 48.59 -10.75
CA ASP A 43 39.40 49.56 -11.86
C ASP A 43 39.50 50.97 -11.25
N ALA A 44 40.61 51.65 -11.55
CA ALA A 44 40.79 53.05 -11.18
C ALA A 44 41.41 53.91 -12.30
N THR A 45 41.24 53.58 -13.59
CA THR A 45 41.24 54.60 -14.65
C THR A 45 40.75 54.12 -16.03
N ALA A 46 39.55 54.58 -16.40
CA ALA A 46 39.18 54.91 -17.79
C ALA A 46 39.99 56.13 -18.33
N GLY A 47 41.31 56.06 -18.23
CA GLY A 47 42.25 57.19 -18.28
C GLY A 47 43.46 57.01 -19.19
N GLY A 48 43.58 55.87 -19.89
CA GLY A 48 44.58 55.67 -20.94
C GLY A 48 45.98 55.32 -20.45
N THR A 49 46.10 54.54 -19.37
CA THR A 49 47.31 53.77 -19.03
C THR A 49 47.53 52.63 -20.02
N GLY A 50 46.45 51.93 -20.39
CA GLY A 50 46.45 50.90 -21.43
C GLY A 50 46.59 49.46 -20.92
N VAL A 51 46.38 49.22 -19.61
CA VAL A 51 45.88 47.90 -19.16
C VAL A 51 44.55 47.68 -19.88
N SER A 52 44.33 46.52 -20.50
CA SER A 52 43.18 46.32 -21.38
C SER A 52 41.87 46.24 -20.58
N ASP A 53 41.70 45.21 -19.73
CA ASP A 53 40.37 44.86 -19.21
C ASP A 53 40.35 44.60 -17.69
N PHE A 54 41.27 43.82 -17.10
CA PHE A 54 41.17 43.44 -15.67
C PHE A 54 42.41 43.78 -14.83
N GLY A 55 42.38 44.84 -14.01
CA GLY A 55 43.54 45.22 -13.19
C GLY A 55 43.28 46.18 -12.02
N ALA A 56 44.30 46.35 -11.18
CA ALA A 56 44.26 47.15 -9.95
C ALA A 56 45.45 48.12 -9.85
N ALA A 57 45.34 49.16 -9.02
CA ALA A 57 46.41 50.15 -8.83
C ALA A 57 46.42 50.75 -7.42
N PHE A 58 47.59 51.16 -6.95
CA PHE A 58 47.81 51.86 -5.68
C PHE A 58 47.35 51.10 -4.42
N VAL A 59 47.25 49.77 -4.48
CA VAL A 59 46.83 48.93 -3.35
C VAL A 59 47.96 48.80 -2.33
N THR A 60 47.62 48.66 -1.04
CA THR A 60 48.57 48.57 0.09
C THR A 60 48.49 47.24 0.84
N ALA A 61 47.83 46.25 0.23
CA ALA A 61 47.57 44.91 0.75
C ALA A 61 47.36 43.97 -0.45
N PRO A 62 47.49 42.64 -0.28
CA PRO A 62 47.23 41.69 -1.35
C PRO A 62 45.80 41.77 -1.85
N VAL A 63 45.64 41.52 -3.16
CA VAL A 63 44.35 41.44 -3.84
C VAL A 63 44.36 40.20 -4.72
N THR A 64 43.36 39.34 -4.56
CA THR A 64 43.24 38.08 -5.29
C THR A 64 42.26 38.15 -6.46
N ALA A 65 42.58 37.38 -7.49
CA ALA A 65 41.66 36.83 -8.48
C ALA A 65 41.85 35.31 -8.51
N ASN A 66 40.76 34.57 -8.37
CA ASN A 66 40.68 33.12 -8.40
C ASN A 66 39.75 32.74 -9.55
N TYR A 67 40.15 31.75 -10.34
CA TYR A 67 39.36 31.19 -11.43
C TYR A 67 39.34 29.68 -11.26
N GLN A 68 38.14 29.11 -11.13
CA GLN A 68 37.91 27.67 -11.11
C GLN A 68 37.20 27.29 -12.41
N PHE A 69 37.62 26.20 -13.05
CA PHE A 69 37.03 25.62 -14.25
C PHE A 69 36.34 24.32 -13.84
N SER A 70 35.06 24.10 -14.20
CA SER A 70 34.38 22.82 -13.92
C SER A 70 35.08 21.67 -14.63
N ASN A 71 35.38 21.86 -15.92
CA ASN A 71 36.11 20.91 -16.75
C ASN A 71 37.52 21.49 -16.95
N PRO A 72 38.61 20.80 -16.52
CA PRO A 72 39.98 21.32 -16.59
C PRO A 72 40.42 21.73 -18.00
N VAL A 73 41.22 22.80 -18.12
CA VAL A 73 41.52 23.43 -19.42
C VAL A 73 42.97 23.27 -19.87
N GLU A 74 43.17 23.06 -21.18
CA GLU A 74 44.47 23.00 -21.84
C GLU A 74 44.94 24.38 -22.36
N ASN A 75 46.25 24.50 -22.63
CA ASN A 75 46.89 25.61 -23.35
C ASN A 75 46.56 27.02 -22.80
N LEU A 76 46.26 27.11 -21.50
CA LEU A 76 45.86 28.32 -20.78
C LEU A 76 46.93 29.42 -20.88
N SER A 77 46.58 30.51 -21.55
CA SER A 77 47.44 31.67 -21.80
C SER A 77 46.77 32.98 -21.42
N PHE A 78 47.54 33.88 -20.78
CA PHE A 78 47.19 35.27 -20.52
C PHE A 78 48.44 36.13 -20.35
N SER A 79 48.30 37.45 -20.40
CA SER A 79 49.42 38.39 -20.19
C SER A 79 49.18 39.30 -18.99
N ILE A 80 50.10 39.26 -18.02
CA ILE A 80 50.21 40.27 -16.96
C ILE A 80 50.73 41.56 -17.59
N GLU A 81 49.96 42.63 -17.46
CA GLU A 81 50.24 43.93 -18.09
C GLU A 81 50.85 44.94 -17.12
N HIS A 82 51.80 45.73 -17.63
CA HIS A 82 52.37 46.91 -16.95
C HIS A 82 53.04 46.69 -15.57
N LEU A 83 53.63 45.51 -15.31
CA LEU A 83 54.57 45.29 -14.20
C LEU A 83 55.64 46.41 -14.14
N ASN A 84 55.75 47.15 -13.03
CA ASN A 84 56.74 48.24 -12.90
C ASN A 84 57.21 48.56 -11.46
N ASP A 85 58.49 48.95 -11.33
CA ASP A 85 59.07 49.70 -10.20
C ASP A 85 59.24 51.19 -10.59
N ASP A 86 58.85 52.15 -9.74
CA ASP A 86 59.06 53.59 -10.04
C ASP A 86 60.50 54.09 -9.83
N GLY A 87 61.40 53.21 -9.41
CA GLY A 87 62.78 53.48 -9.03
C GLY A 87 62.89 54.20 -7.69
N ALA A 88 61.84 54.10 -6.86
CA ALA A 88 61.72 54.75 -5.57
C ALA A 88 60.94 53.84 -4.59
N SER A 89 61.04 54.12 -3.30
CA SER A 89 60.39 53.30 -2.26
C SER A 89 58.89 53.63 -2.13
N THR A 90 58.17 53.53 -3.25
CA THR A 90 56.77 53.96 -3.39
C THR A 90 55.96 52.95 -4.15
N PHE A 91 56.22 52.76 -5.44
CA PHE A 91 55.48 51.85 -6.33
C PHE A 91 56.36 50.69 -6.74
N ASP A 92 55.87 49.48 -6.46
CA ASP A 92 56.56 48.21 -6.71
C ASP A 92 55.48 47.14 -6.94
N ASP A 93 55.53 46.43 -8.07
CA ASP A 93 54.48 45.54 -8.54
C ASP A 93 54.93 44.06 -8.49
N SER A 94 54.24 43.26 -7.67
CA SER A 94 54.51 41.83 -7.49
C SER A 94 53.24 41.00 -7.70
N TRP A 95 53.32 39.96 -8.53
CA TRP A 95 52.25 38.98 -8.77
C TRP A 95 52.71 37.58 -8.36
N THR A 96 51.90 36.87 -7.57
CA THR A 96 52.13 35.47 -7.22
C THR A 96 51.06 34.58 -7.85
N ILE A 97 51.51 33.53 -8.54
CA ILE A 97 50.70 32.58 -9.29
C ILE A 97 50.68 31.24 -8.54
N TYR A 98 49.48 30.72 -8.30
CA TYR A 98 49.19 29.32 -8.01
C TYR A 98 48.35 28.80 -9.18
N ALA A 99 48.65 27.62 -9.69
CA ALA A 99 47.86 26.95 -10.72
C ALA A 99 47.81 25.46 -10.37
N TYR A 100 46.66 24.84 -10.56
CA TYR A 100 46.36 23.48 -10.11
C TYR A 100 45.98 22.60 -11.31
N ASP A 101 46.44 21.35 -11.32
CA ASP A 101 46.04 20.32 -12.30
C ASP A 101 44.67 19.73 -11.95
N GLU A 102 44.16 18.81 -12.78
CA GLU A 102 42.82 18.20 -12.59
C GLU A 102 42.62 17.63 -11.17
N ASN A 103 43.66 17.01 -10.61
CA ASN A 103 43.71 16.38 -9.29
C ASN A 103 43.79 17.41 -8.13
N GLY A 104 43.59 18.70 -8.39
CA GLY A 104 43.75 19.77 -7.40
C GLY A 104 45.17 19.92 -6.84
N VAL A 105 46.19 19.40 -7.53
CA VAL A 105 47.60 19.49 -7.10
C VAL A 105 48.28 20.69 -7.76
N LEU A 106 49.18 21.36 -7.04
CA LEU A 106 49.90 22.52 -7.60
C LEU A 106 50.83 22.10 -8.76
N ILE A 107 50.54 22.62 -9.96
CA ILE A 107 51.34 22.47 -11.16
C ILE A 107 52.80 22.84 -10.84
N PRO A 108 53.79 22.00 -11.17
CA PRO A 108 55.15 22.22 -10.71
C PRO A 108 55.71 23.58 -11.15
N ALA A 109 56.25 24.32 -10.19
CA ALA A 109 56.82 25.65 -10.42
C ALA A 109 57.89 25.72 -11.55
N ALA A 110 58.52 24.60 -11.89
CA ALA A 110 59.46 24.53 -13.01
C ALA A 110 58.77 24.74 -14.37
N ASP A 111 57.53 24.28 -14.51
CA ASP A 111 56.76 24.27 -15.75
C ASP A 111 55.94 25.57 -15.86
N VAL A 112 55.40 26.08 -14.76
CA VAL A 112 54.89 27.47 -14.67
C VAL A 112 55.99 28.48 -15.07
N ILE A 113 57.23 28.31 -14.59
CA ILE A 113 58.37 29.17 -14.99
C ILE A 113 58.79 28.93 -16.44
N ALA A 114 58.57 27.74 -17.01
CA ALA A 114 58.85 27.46 -18.41
C ALA A 114 57.84 28.11 -19.37
N GLY A 115 56.59 28.29 -18.92
CA GLY A 115 55.55 29.04 -19.61
C GLY A 115 55.72 30.56 -19.62
N LEU A 116 56.59 31.13 -18.77
CA LEU A 116 56.78 32.58 -18.71
C LEU A 116 57.62 33.13 -19.86
N SER A 117 57.05 34.10 -20.58
CA SER A 117 57.71 34.87 -21.63
C SER A 117 57.49 36.38 -21.47
N GLY A 118 58.20 37.19 -22.26
CA GLY A 118 58.16 38.66 -22.15
C GLY A 118 59.12 39.29 -21.13
N LEU A 119 59.54 38.54 -20.10
CA LEU A 119 60.47 38.95 -19.03
C LEU A 119 61.69 39.78 -19.54
N VAL A 120 61.93 40.94 -18.93
CA VAL A 120 62.99 41.91 -19.27
C VAL A 120 63.95 42.15 -18.10
N ASP A 121 63.43 42.57 -16.95
CA ASP A 121 64.20 42.82 -15.72
C ASP A 121 63.46 42.49 -14.39
N GLU A 122 62.47 41.61 -14.44
CA GLU A 122 61.79 41.00 -13.29
C GLU A 122 62.64 39.93 -12.57
N ASN A 123 62.40 39.76 -11.26
CA ASN A 123 62.81 38.60 -10.49
C ASN A 123 61.68 37.55 -10.49
N VAL A 124 61.96 36.33 -10.94
CA VAL A 124 61.02 35.20 -10.81
C VAL A 124 61.50 34.28 -9.67
N THR A 125 60.62 33.99 -8.71
CA THR A 125 60.94 33.26 -7.47
C THR A 125 59.93 32.13 -7.22
N THR A 126 60.43 30.92 -6.96
CA THR A 126 59.62 29.82 -6.43
C THR A 126 59.53 29.92 -4.90
N ASN A 127 58.31 29.89 -4.37
CA ASN A 127 58.03 30.01 -2.95
C ASN A 127 58.05 28.66 -2.20
N PRO A 128 58.10 28.66 -0.85
CA PRO A 128 58.12 27.42 -0.07
C PRO A 128 56.83 26.60 -0.11
N ASP A 129 55.73 27.16 -0.61
CA ASP A 129 54.42 26.52 -0.81
C ASP A 129 54.24 25.94 -2.23
N GLY A 130 55.18 26.20 -3.15
CA GLY A 130 55.11 25.77 -4.56
C GLY A 130 54.76 26.89 -5.54
N SER A 131 54.23 28.02 -5.08
CA SER A 131 53.81 29.13 -5.96
C SER A 131 54.98 29.85 -6.64
N VAL A 132 54.68 30.61 -7.70
CA VAL A 132 55.65 31.39 -8.47
C VAL A 132 55.34 32.88 -8.35
N THR A 133 56.23 33.65 -7.73
CA THR A 133 56.16 35.13 -7.69
C THR A 133 56.99 35.74 -8.82
N ILE A 134 56.42 36.74 -9.50
CA ILE A 134 57.02 37.61 -10.50
C ILE A 134 57.04 39.02 -9.90
N ASP A 135 58.25 39.50 -9.63
CA ASP A 135 58.54 40.71 -8.86
C ASP A 135 59.29 41.72 -9.74
N SER A 136 58.80 42.96 -9.87
CA SER A 136 59.44 43.96 -10.72
C SER A 136 60.77 44.44 -10.11
N ALA A 137 61.84 44.51 -10.90
CA ALA A 137 63.14 45.01 -10.42
C ALA A 137 63.79 46.03 -11.39
N GLY A 138 62.95 46.72 -12.18
CA GLY A 138 63.38 47.65 -13.22
C GLY A 138 62.40 48.78 -13.50
N THR A 139 62.95 49.94 -13.90
CA THR A 139 62.19 51.19 -14.09
C THR A 139 61.56 51.31 -15.49
N ILE A 140 61.10 50.20 -16.06
CA ILE A 140 60.49 50.13 -17.40
C ILE A 140 59.27 49.20 -17.30
N ALA A 141 58.08 49.76 -17.47
CA ALA A 141 56.88 48.93 -17.55
C ALA A 141 56.90 48.06 -18.82
N ASN A 142 56.68 46.76 -18.65
CA ASN A 142 56.38 45.82 -19.74
C ASN A 142 55.35 44.78 -19.29
N ASN A 143 55.01 43.88 -20.21
CA ASN A 143 54.06 42.81 -19.99
C ASN A 143 54.80 41.46 -19.96
N VAL A 144 54.28 40.51 -19.19
CA VAL A 144 54.79 39.14 -19.06
C VAL A 144 53.65 38.19 -19.40
N THR A 145 53.86 37.33 -20.40
CA THR A 145 52.88 36.34 -20.83
C THR A 145 53.17 35.02 -20.14
N LEU A 146 52.14 34.36 -19.63
CA LEU A 146 52.20 32.98 -19.17
C LEU A 146 51.48 32.10 -20.20
N ASP A 147 52.15 31.06 -20.67
CA ASP A 147 51.58 29.99 -21.50
C ASP A 147 51.71 28.66 -20.75
N LEU A 148 50.63 28.16 -20.11
CA LEU A 148 50.59 26.83 -19.48
C LEU A 148 50.05 25.81 -20.50
N ALA A 149 50.61 24.60 -20.52
CA ALA A 149 50.10 23.52 -21.39
C ALA A 149 48.78 22.93 -20.89
N GLY A 150 48.52 23.02 -19.57
CA GLY A 150 47.44 22.30 -18.90
C GLY A 150 47.78 20.83 -18.65
N PRO A 151 46.81 20.05 -18.14
CA PRO A 151 45.47 20.48 -17.72
C PRO A 151 45.49 21.48 -16.54
N VAL A 152 44.46 22.32 -16.40
CA VAL A 152 44.34 23.32 -15.31
C VAL A 152 42.90 23.38 -14.77
N SER A 153 42.70 23.07 -13.48
CA SER A 153 41.41 23.14 -12.77
C SER A 153 41.19 24.49 -12.06
N GLU A 154 42.25 25.06 -11.46
CA GLU A 154 42.19 26.33 -10.73
C GLU A 154 43.42 27.21 -11.01
N LEU A 155 43.19 28.53 -11.11
CA LEU A 155 44.23 29.56 -11.22
C LEU A 155 44.01 30.66 -10.18
N ASN A 156 44.92 30.79 -9.21
CA ASN A 156 44.93 31.91 -8.26
C ASN A 156 46.07 32.89 -8.56
N LEU A 157 45.69 34.14 -8.79
CA LEU A 157 46.57 35.28 -8.99
C LEU A 157 46.47 36.23 -7.80
N THR A 158 47.58 36.46 -7.10
CA THR A 158 47.68 37.43 -6.01
C THR A 158 48.56 38.59 -6.40
N TYR A 159 47.99 39.78 -6.51
CA TYR A 159 48.71 41.02 -6.79
C TYR A 159 48.91 41.84 -5.51
N GLU A 160 50.14 42.20 -5.20
CA GLU A 160 50.51 42.93 -3.98
C GLU A 160 51.71 43.88 -4.20
N PRO A 161 51.98 44.81 -3.25
CA PRO A 161 53.19 45.63 -3.32
C PRO A 161 54.46 44.78 -3.19
N GLY A 162 55.39 44.96 -4.12
CA GLY A 162 56.72 44.33 -4.05
C GLY A 162 57.54 44.75 -2.81
N PRO A 163 58.68 44.07 -2.56
CA PRO A 163 59.41 44.12 -1.31
C PRO A 163 60.19 45.42 -1.06
N ASP A 164 60.44 46.25 -2.08
CA ASP A 164 61.10 47.55 -1.96
C ASP A 164 60.10 48.74 -2.00
N GLY A 165 58.84 48.50 -2.39
CA GLY A 165 57.74 49.47 -2.42
C GLY A 165 56.97 49.69 -1.11
N THR A 166 55.85 50.39 -1.22
CA THR A 166 54.86 50.57 -0.12
C THR A 166 53.40 50.48 -0.56
N GLN A 167 53.17 50.48 -1.88
CA GLN A 167 51.91 50.29 -2.57
C GLN A 167 52.21 49.90 -4.03
N THR A 168 51.23 49.42 -4.77
CA THR A 168 51.43 49.06 -6.19
C THR A 168 51.40 50.26 -7.15
N GLY A 169 52.03 50.12 -8.32
CA GLY A 169 52.11 51.14 -9.38
C GLY A 169 50.91 51.15 -10.31
N GLY A 170 50.49 49.97 -10.78
CA GLY A 170 49.26 49.77 -11.55
C GLY A 170 49.42 48.74 -12.67
N SER A 171 48.86 47.55 -12.45
CA SER A 171 49.03 46.36 -13.28
C SER A 171 47.73 45.55 -13.34
N GLY A 172 47.61 44.65 -14.32
CA GLY A 172 46.43 43.81 -14.53
C GLY A 172 46.77 42.59 -15.37
N ILE A 173 45.74 41.91 -15.88
CA ILE A 173 45.83 40.82 -16.85
C ILE A 173 44.95 41.11 -18.07
N SER A 174 45.33 40.52 -19.20
CA SER A 174 44.45 40.34 -20.36
C SER A 174 43.35 39.32 -20.07
N ASP A 175 42.41 39.17 -21.01
CA ASP A 175 41.60 37.96 -21.20
C ASP A 175 42.45 36.68 -21.10
N LEU A 176 41.80 35.60 -20.63
CA LEU A 176 42.34 34.25 -20.62
C LEU A 176 41.91 33.54 -21.91
N THR A 177 42.84 32.82 -22.54
CA THR A 177 42.54 31.96 -23.70
C THR A 177 43.03 30.55 -23.42
N PHE A 178 42.20 29.54 -23.67
CA PHE A 178 42.47 28.14 -23.37
C PHE A 178 41.76 27.22 -24.36
N ASP A 179 42.20 25.98 -24.47
CA ASP A 179 41.53 24.93 -25.23
C ASP A 179 40.73 24.07 -24.24
N ILE A 180 39.50 23.67 -24.60
CA ILE A 180 38.72 22.72 -23.79
C ILE A 180 39.06 21.29 -24.30
N PRO A 181 39.47 20.34 -23.43
CA PRO A 181 39.78 18.97 -23.83
C PRO A 181 38.54 18.25 -24.36
N ASP A 182 38.74 17.16 -25.10
CA ASP A 182 37.67 16.16 -25.29
C ASP A 182 37.72 15.29 -24.01
N ILE A 183 36.58 14.89 -23.49
CA ILE A 183 36.46 14.09 -22.27
C ILE A 183 36.11 12.64 -22.70
N ASP A 184 36.38 11.70 -21.81
CA ASP A 184 36.61 10.27 -21.98
C ASP A 184 36.61 9.76 -20.52
N THR A 185 35.41 9.63 -19.91
CA THR A 185 35.24 9.53 -18.44
C THR A 185 35.75 8.22 -17.88
N ASP A 186 35.16 7.10 -18.28
CA ASP A 186 35.58 5.74 -17.91
C ASP A 186 37.01 5.41 -18.42
N GLY A 187 37.35 5.94 -19.59
CA GLY A 187 38.62 5.74 -20.29
C GLY A 187 38.65 4.57 -21.27
N ASP A 188 37.52 4.03 -21.74
CA ASP A 188 37.42 3.08 -22.85
C ASP A 188 38.11 3.62 -24.13
N GLY A 189 37.87 4.90 -24.43
CA GLY A 189 38.34 5.58 -25.63
C GLY A 189 37.29 5.86 -26.71
N VAL A 190 35.99 5.78 -26.40
CA VAL A 190 34.92 6.64 -26.94
C VAL A 190 35.11 8.07 -26.35
N LEU A 191 34.07 8.87 -26.15
CA LEU A 191 34.08 10.26 -25.66
C LEU A 191 32.63 10.63 -25.30
N ASP A 192 32.35 11.27 -24.16
CA ASP A 192 30.99 11.57 -23.65
C ASP A 192 30.05 12.21 -24.70
N ALA A 193 30.60 13.01 -25.61
CA ALA A 193 29.82 13.69 -26.65
C ALA A 193 29.40 12.80 -27.86
N ASP A 194 29.89 11.56 -27.94
CA ASP A 194 29.53 10.52 -28.90
C ASP A 194 29.10 9.20 -28.19
N ASP A 195 29.04 9.18 -26.85
CA ASP A 195 28.70 8.04 -25.97
C ASP A 195 27.18 7.89 -25.67
N LEU A 196 26.81 6.92 -24.82
CA LEU A 196 25.46 6.56 -24.38
C LEU A 196 25.37 6.00 -22.93
N ASP A 197 26.51 5.66 -22.32
CA ASP A 197 26.69 4.86 -21.08
C ASP A 197 28.02 5.31 -20.44
N ASP A 198 28.05 6.54 -19.92
CA ASP A 198 29.26 7.36 -19.65
C ASP A 198 30.24 6.80 -18.57
N ASP A 199 29.79 5.87 -17.72
CA ASP A 199 30.56 5.14 -16.72
C ASP A 199 30.64 3.61 -16.96
N GLY A 200 29.77 3.06 -17.82
CA GLY A 200 29.76 1.66 -18.23
C GLY A 200 28.96 0.72 -17.33
N ASP A 201 28.07 1.22 -16.46
CA ASP A 201 27.14 0.39 -15.70
C ASP A 201 26.16 -0.37 -16.61
N GLY A 202 25.75 0.19 -17.75
CA GLY A 202 24.84 -0.45 -18.70
C GLY A 202 23.38 -0.03 -18.60
N ILE A 203 23.01 0.91 -17.74
CA ILE A 203 21.84 1.78 -17.87
C ILE A 203 22.12 2.70 -19.09
N LEU A 204 21.70 3.95 -19.10
CA LEU A 204 21.86 4.89 -20.22
C LEU A 204 21.65 6.29 -19.67
N ASP A 205 22.59 7.20 -19.94
CA ASP A 205 22.53 8.65 -19.65
C ASP A 205 21.11 9.21 -19.50
N THR A 206 20.28 8.92 -20.51
CA THR A 206 18.96 9.52 -20.70
C THR A 206 17.86 9.00 -19.78
N ASP A 207 18.07 7.84 -19.15
CA ASP A 207 17.17 7.25 -18.17
C ASP A 207 17.60 7.63 -16.73
N GLU A 208 18.90 7.86 -16.47
CA GLU A 208 19.44 8.53 -15.26
C GLU A 208 19.31 10.07 -15.29
N GLY A 209 18.61 10.61 -16.29
CA GLY A 209 18.28 12.03 -16.37
C GLY A 209 19.40 12.95 -16.92
N HIS A 210 20.55 12.42 -17.31
CA HIS A 210 21.51 13.14 -18.15
C HIS A 210 20.88 13.48 -19.52
N GLY A 211 21.32 14.61 -20.08
CA GLY A 211 20.92 15.03 -21.42
C GLY A 211 20.53 16.51 -21.49
N THR A 212 19.62 16.85 -22.41
CA THR A 212 19.44 18.25 -22.84
C THR A 212 18.00 18.75 -22.80
N SER A 213 17.73 19.64 -21.84
CA SER A 213 16.51 20.45 -21.83
C SER A 213 16.63 21.64 -22.79
N THR A 214 15.58 21.90 -23.59
CA THR A 214 15.52 23.07 -24.49
C THR A 214 14.83 24.24 -23.78
N PRO A 215 15.52 25.37 -23.50
CA PRO A 215 14.91 26.43 -22.71
C PRO A 215 13.67 27.04 -23.36
N SER A 216 12.67 27.32 -22.54
CA SER A 216 11.32 27.66 -22.96
C SER A 216 11.05 29.18 -22.94
N THR A 217 11.60 29.91 -21.97
CA THR A 217 11.31 31.33 -21.72
C THR A 217 12.53 32.20 -21.45
N ILE A 218 12.40 33.47 -21.86
CA ILE A 218 13.32 34.56 -21.58
C ILE A 218 12.58 35.64 -20.78
N THR A 219 13.17 36.05 -19.65
CA THR A 219 12.74 37.17 -18.81
C THR A 219 13.86 38.20 -18.76
N ILE A 220 13.54 39.49 -18.97
CA ILE A 220 14.51 40.58 -18.87
C ILE A 220 13.89 41.72 -18.07
N THR A 221 14.53 42.13 -16.98
CA THR A 221 14.16 43.36 -16.25
C THR A 221 15.20 44.43 -16.55
N PHE A 222 14.79 45.67 -16.85
CA PHE A 222 15.67 46.84 -17.00
C PHE A 222 15.00 48.03 -16.29
N ASP A 223 15.60 48.54 -15.22
CA ASP A 223 15.07 49.64 -14.41
C ASP A 223 15.74 50.97 -14.84
N GLY A 224 14.98 51.92 -15.39
CA GLY A 224 15.51 52.94 -16.29
C GLY A 224 14.84 54.33 -16.22
N ASP A 225 15.55 55.25 -15.57
CA ASP A 225 15.25 56.68 -15.34
C ASP A 225 14.09 57.06 -14.39
N GLU A 226 14.29 58.17 -13.67
CA GLU A 226 13.28 58.83 -12.85
C GLU A 226 13.31 60.38 -13.03
N TRP A 227 13.57 60.92 -14.24
CA TRP A 227 13.70 62.36 -14.50
C TRP A 227 12.35 63.10 -14.64
N SER A 228 11.50 62.88 -13.64
CA SER A 228 10.32 63.65 -13.24
C SER A 228 9.02 63.48 -14.05
N ALA A 229 7.91 63.42 -13.31
CA ALA A 229 6.54 63.24 -13.79
C ALA A 229 5.95 64.47 -14.54
N ALA A 230 6.64 64.97 -15.57
CA ALA A 230 6.28 66.19 -16.30
C ALA A 230 6.62 66.18 -17.82
N ALA A 231 7.06 65.05 -18.38
CA ALA A 231 7.20 64.81 -19.81
C ALA A 231 6.56 63.48 -20.22
N SER A 232 6.44 63.24 -21.52
CA SER A 232 6.16 61.90 -22.09
C SER A 232 7.48 61.31 -22.54
N ASP A 233 8.10 60.54 -21.66
CA ASP A 233 9.21 59.62 -21.95
C ASP A 233 8.74 58.51 -22.91
N ASN A 234 9.63 57.96 -23.72
CA ASN A 234 9.45 56.71 -24.46
C ASN A 234 10.79 55.98 -24.68
N THR A 235 11.45 55.54 -23.61
CA THR A 235 12.51 54.52 -23.72
C THR A 235 11.93 53.28 -24.43
N ARG A 236 12.35 53.03 -25.68
CA ARG A 236 11.89 51.88 -26.47
C ARG A 236 12.91 50.75 -26.42
N TRP A 237 12.43 49.52 -26.47
CA TRP A 237 13.30 48.34 -26.46
C TRP A 237 12.94 47.32 -27.54
N GLU A 238 13.93 46.55 -27.94
CA GLU A 238 13.86 45.52 -28.98
C GLU A 238 14.61 44.28 -28.49
N LEU A 239 13.97 43.12 -28.46
CA LEU A 239 14.61 41.81 -28.26
C LEU A 239 14.55 41.03 -29.57
N ARG A 240 15.70 40.50 -29.99
CA ARG A 240 15.90 39.83 -31.27
C ARG A 240 16.43 38.41 -31.08
N ASP A 241 15.96 37.52 -31.95
CA ASP A 241 16.42 36.13 -32.06
C ASP A 241 17.79 36.04 -32.79
N PRO A 242 18.42 34.86 -32.84
CA PRO A 242 19.73 34.66 -33.48
C PRO A 242 19.75 34.88 -35.01
N ASP A 243 18.59 34.77 -35.68
CA ASP A 243 18.42 35.16 -37.09
C ASP A 243 18.29 36.70 -37.27
N GLY A 244 18.21 37.45 -36.15
CA GLY A 244 18.05 38.90 -36.09
C GLY A 244 16.62 39.40 -36.27
N ASN A 245 15.60 38.52 -36.27
CA ASN A 245 14.20 38.92 -36.29
C ASN A 245 13.81 39.58 -34.96
N LEU A 246 12.80 40.45 -34.99
CA LEU A 246 12.27 41.07 -33.77
C LEU A 246 11.20 40.16 -33.17
N ILE A 247 11.46 39.61 -31.98
CA ILE A 247 10.54 38.68 -31.29
C ILE A 247 9.71 39.37 -30.20
N ALA A 248 10.28 40.38 -29.53
CA ALA A 248 9.58 41.22 -28.56
C ALA A 248 10.05 42.68 -28.64
N SER A 249 9.17 43.62 -28.32
CA SER A 249 9.45 45.07 -28.30
C SER A 249 8.31 45.83 -27.63
N ASP A 250 8.57 47.03 -27.08
CA ASP A 250 7.53 47.95 -26.62
C ASP A 250 7.76 49.40 -27.05
N ASP A 251 6.65 50.13 -27.21
CA ASP A 251 6.51 51.57 -27.50
C ASP A 251 6.00 52.34 -26.24
N ALA A 252 5.95 51.70 -25.06
CA ALA A 252 5.34 52.24 -23.85
C ALA A 252 6.14 53.36 -23.16
N ILE A 253 5.55 53.90 -22.09
CA ILE A 253 5.90 55.18 -21.45
C ILE A 253 6.09 55.02 -19.93
N ASP A 254 6.76 53.93 -19.52
CA ASP A 254 6.96 53.55 -18.12
C ASP A 254 8.46 53.53 -17.74
N SER A 255 8.79 53.76 -16.46
CA SER A 255 10.16 53.94 -15.96
C SER A 255 10.93 52.65 -15.67
N THR A 256 10.27 51.51 -15.84
CA THR A 256 10.87 50.18 -15.64
C THR A 256 10.39 49.27 -16.76
N VAL A 257 11.32 48.83 -17.61
CA VAL A 257 11.06 47.80 -18.62
C VAL A 257 11.04 46.45 -17.91
N LYS A 258 9.91 45.74 -17.97
CA LYS A 258 9.87 44.32 -17.59
C LYS A 258 9.33 43.48 -18.72
N ILE A 259 10.22 42.66 -19.27
CA ILE A 259 9.97 41.59 -20.21
C ILE A 259 9.86 40.31 -19.37
N THR A 260 8.77 39.57 -19.48
CA THR A 260 8.63 38.25 -18.84
C THR A 260 8.12 37.27 -19.86
N ASP A 261 8.45 35.99 -19.65
CA ASP A 261 7.79 34.86 -20.30
C ASP A 261 7.82 34.91 -21.85
N VAL A 262 8.87 35.52 -22.44
CA VAL A 262 9.03 35.57 -23.90
C VAL A 262 9.51 34.20 -24.38
N PRO A 263 8.78 33.51 -25.27
CA PRO A 263 9.20 32.20 -25.74
C PRO A 263 10.54 32.25 -26.47
N VAL A 264 11.41 31.28 -26.20
CA VAL A 264 12.61 31.03 -26.99
C VAL A 264 12.20 30.66 -28.43
N ALA A 265 12.87 31.28 -29.40
CA ALA A 265 12.58 31.16 -30.83
C ALA A 265 13.55 30.23 -31.59
N GLY A 266 14.51 29.64 -30.87
CA GLY A 266 15.64 28.85 -31.38
C GLY A 266 16.91 29.15 -30.57
N LEU A 267 17.94 28.31 -30.69
CA LEU A 267 19.18 28.46 -29.93
C LEU A 267 20.19 29.40 -30.61
N GLY A 268 21.08 30.01 -29.81
CA GLY A 268 22.13 30.93 -30.25
C GLY A 268 22.04 32.34 -29.64
N ASP A 269 22.64 33.31 -30.31
CA ASP A 269 22.85 34.69 -29.81
C ASP A 269 21.60 35.59 -29.90
N TYR A 270 20.90 35.77 -28.78
CA TYR A 270 19.85 36.76 -28.64
C TYR A 270 20.43 38.15 -28.45
N THR A 271 19.77 39.19 -28.99
CA THR A 271 20.19 40.59 -28.83
C THR A 271 19.09 41.44 -28.23
N PHE A 272 19.30 41.93 -27.02
CA PHE A 272 18.47 42.92 -26.35
C PHE A 272 19.05 44.32 -26.60
N THR A 273 18.21 45.26 -27.05
CA THR A 273 18.60 46.65 -27.33
C THR A 273 17.61 47.61 -26.67
N VAL A 274 18.12 48.59 -25.92
CA VAL A 274 17.35 49.71 -25.36
C VAL A 274 17.79 51.02 -26.01
N LEU A 275 16.84 51.81 -26.50
CA LEU A 275 17.10 53.03 -27.26
C LEU A 275 16.46 54.25 -26.60
N ASP A 276 17.30 55.25 -26.34
CA ASP A 276 16.87 56.61 -26.02
C ASP A 276 16.48 57.34 -27.32
N ASP A 277 15.17 57.45 -27.55
CA ASP A 277 14.57 58.13 -28.70
C ASP A 277 14.62 59.68 -28.60
N PHE A 278 14.94 60.26 -27.43
CA PHE A 278 14.86 61.71 -27.16
C PHE A 278 16.22 62.42 -27.02
N GLY A 279 17.27 61.71 -26.60
CA GLY A 279 18.64 62.21 -26.45
C GLY A 279 19.00 62.75 -25.06
N ASP A 280 18.25 62.37 -24.01
CA ASP A 280 18.54 62.69 -22.60
C ASP A 280 19.59 61.75 -21.99
N GLY A 281 19.65 60.50 -22.46
CA GLY A 281 20.43 59.38 -21.93
C GLY A 281 19.67 58.48 -20.96
N LEU A 282 19.94 57.17 -21.02
CA LEU A 282 19.31 56.11 -20.20
C LEU A 282 19.79 56.09 -18.73
N GLY A 283 20.04 57.25 -18.12
CA GLY A 283 20.73 57.37 -16.83
C GLY A 283 20.10 58.40 -15.89
N GLY A 284 19.36 57.90 -14.89
CA GLY A 284 18.64 58.71 -13.92
C GLY A 284 19.45 59.17 -12.70
N ILE A 285 18.72 59.58 -11.65
CA ILE A 285 19.33 60.03 -10.38
C ILE A 285 19.71 58.83 -9.47
N ASN A 286 19.05 57.69 -9.66
CA ASN A 286 19.42 56.39 -9.13
C ASN A 286 20.19 55.62 -10.23
N PRO A 287 21.13 54.72 -9.89
CA PRO A 287 21.74 53.84 -10.87
C PRO A 287 20.67 52.90 -11.46
N ALA A 288 20.72 52.71 -12.77
CA ALA A 288 19.86 51.80 -13.51
C ALA A 288 20.47 50.40 -13.53
N SER A 289 19.69 49.34 -13.71
CA SER A 289 20.20 47.97 -13.74
C SER A 289 19.38 47.09 -14.67
N TYR A 290 19.98 46.04 -15.22
CA TYR A 290 19.23 45.00 -15.91
C TYR A 290 19.64 43.59 -15.51
N THR A 291 18.67 42.68 -15.56
CA THR A 291 18.89 41.24 -15.47
C THR A 291 18.31 40.55 -16.70
N VAL A 292 18.98 39.52 -17.18
CA VAL A 292 18.47 38.54 -18.15
C VAL A 292 18.38 37.21 -17.43
N ALA A 293 17.25 36.52 -17.57
CA ALA A 293 17.02 35.20 -17.04
C ALA A 293 16.42 34.29 -18.12
N VAL A 294 16.85 33.03 -18.12
CA VAL A 294 16.37 31.95 -18.99
C VAL A 294 15.72 30.91 -18.08
N ASP A 295 14.44 30.63 -18.31
CA ASP A 295 13.55 29.82 -17.43
C ASP A 295 13.61 30.15 -15.92
N GLY A 296 13.99 31.39 -15.60
CA GLY A 296 14.10 31.90 -14.23
C GLY A 296 15.54 31.95 -13.68
N VAL A 297 16.47 31.19 -14.26
CA VAL A 297 17.91 31.24 -13.93
C VAL A 297 18.51 32.53 -14.49
N VAL A 298 19.14 33.35 -13.64
CA VAL A 298 19.68 34.66 -14.03
C VAL A 298 21.03 34.50 -14.72
N VAL A 299 21.02 34.45 -16.05
CA VAL A 299 22.23 34.32 -16.90
C VAL A 299 23.03 35.61 -17.04
N ILE A 300 22.44 36.79 -16.78
CA ILE A 300 23.16 38.07 -16.66
C ILE A 300 22.51 38.94 -15.57
N ASP A 301 23.31 39.51 -14.66
CA ASP A 301 22.95 40.69 -13.86
C ASP A 301 23.99 41.79 -14.07
N SER A 302 23.56 42.98 -14.52
CA SER A 302 24.46 44.11 -14.73
C SER A 302 24.89 44.82 -13.44
N GLY A 303 24.20 44.54 -12.34
CA GLY A 303 24.21 45.35 -11.14
C GLY A 303 23.76 46.81 -11.37
N PRO A 304 23.86 47.67 -10.35
CA PRO A 304 23.48 49.08 -10.41
C PRO A 304 24.51 49.94 -11.18
N ASN A 305 24.25 50.16 -12.47
CA ASN A 305 25.07 50.94 -13.41
C ASN A 305 24.62 52.43 -13.48
N PRO A 306 25.51 53.39 -13.17
CA PRO A 306 25.18 54.82 -13.18
C PRO A 306 25.38 55.52 -14.55
N GLY A 307 25.58 54.79 -15.67
CA GLY A 307 26.15 55.38 -16.89
C GLY A 307 25.78 54.77 -18.24
N PHE A 308 24.55 54.29 -18.45
CA PHE A 308 24.14 53.77 -19.76
C PHE A 308 24.23 54.83 -20.89
N PRO A 309 24.72 54.47 -22.08
CA PRO A 309 24.72 55.33 -23.27
C PRO A 309 23.31 55.49 -23.86
N ALA A 310 23.12 56.48 -24.75
CA ALA A 310 21.84 56.73 -25.46
C ALA A 310 21.39 55.61 -26.43
N THR A 311 22.14 54.51 -26.52
CA THR A 311 21.68 53.25 -27.09
C THR A 311 22.50 52.16 -26.40
N PHE A 312 21.85 51.37 -25.57
CA PHE A 312 22.42 50.21 -24.91
C PHE A 312 22.03 48.96 -25.71
N SER A 313 22.95 48.00 -25.84
CA SER A 313 22.64 46.70 -26.43
C SER A 313 23.51 45.63 -25.79
N GLN A 314 22.89 44.52 -25.41
CA GLN A 314 23.53 43.32 -24.91
C GLN A 314 23.22 42.16 -25.85
N THR A 315 24.21 41.33 -26.11
CA THR A 315 24.01 40.01 -26.70
C THR A 315 24.19 38.97 -25.60
N PHE A 316 23.33 37.96 -25.58
CA PHE A 316 23.39 36.83 -24.66
C PHE A 316 23.04 35.56 -25.43
N ASN A 317 23.72 34.47 -25.12
CA ASN A 317 23.48 33.19 -25.77
C ASN A 317 22.36 32.42 -25.05
N VAL A 318 21.61 31.60 -25.79
CA VAL A 318 20.68 30.60 -25.24
C VAL A 318 20.97 29.29 -25.96
N SER A 319 21.56 28.33 -25.25
CA SER A 319 21.79 26.94 -25.68
C SER A 319 20.77 26.00 -25.05
N GLU A 320 20.81 24.71 -25.38
CA GLU A 320 20.28 23.68 -24.48
C GLU A 320 20.93 23.81 -23.10
N THR A 321 20.18 23.42 -22.07
CA THR A 321 20.64 23.36 -20.67
C THR A 321 20.75 21.90 -20.30
N LEU A 322 21.96 21.49 -19.92
CA LEU A 322 22.23 20.14 -19.45
C LEU A 322 21.32 19.83 -18.25
N THR A 323 20.69 18.67 -18.27
CA THR A 323 20.18 18.03 -17.06
C THR A 323 21.23 17.02 -16.63
N THR A 324 21.46 16.95 -15.33
CA THR A 324 22.23 15.92 -14.64
C THR A 324 21.41 15.62 -13.39
N GLN A 325 21.33 14.36 -13.00
CA GLN A 325 20.90 13.98 -11.66
C GLN A 325 22.13 14.02 -10.72
N ASP A 326 21.92 13.74 -9.44
CA ASP A 326 22.85 13.88 -8.30
C ASP A 326 22.04 13.39 -7.09
N SER A 327 21.87 12.06 -7.01
CA SER A 327 20.86 11.39 -6.17
C SER A 327 21.24 11.33 -4.68
N ASP A 328 22.45 10.86 -4.35
CA ASP A 328 22.97 10.87 -2.97
C ASP A 328 23.30 12.30 -2.47
N GLY A 329 23.79 13.18 -3.36
CA GLY A 329 24.17 14.56 -3.07
C GLY A 329 25.66 14.83 -2.77
N ASP A 330 26.58 13.92 -3.09
CA ASP A 330 28.03 14.09 -2.87
C ASP A 330 28.71 15.04 -3.89
N GLY A 331 28.20 15.05 -5.13
CA GLY A 331 28.62 15.94 -6.22
C GLY A 331 29.36 15.28 -7.38
N ILE A 332 29.44 13.95 -7.44
CA ILE A 332 29.35 13.17 -8.69
C ILE A 332 27.86 13.28 -9.19
N ALA A 333 27.44 12.58 -10.24
CA ALA A 333 26.12 12.75 -10.84
C ALA A 333 25.74 11.49 -11.63
N ASP A 334 24.76 10.72 -11.13
CA ASP A 334 24.21 9.44 -11.59
C ASP A 334 24.98 8.79 -12.78
N HIS A 335 24.80 9.21 -14.04
CA HIS A 335 25.59 8.85 -15.27
C HIS A 335 27.14 8.98 -15.26
N LEU A 336 27.77 9.11 -14.10
CA LEU A 336 29.22 9.16 -13.89
C LEU A 336 29.59 8.42 -12.58
N ASP A 337 28.68 7.61 -12.02
CA ASP A 337 28.66 7.11 -10.64
C ASP A 337 28.12 5.67 -10.60
N LEU A 338 28.99 4.69 -10.32
CA LEU A 338 28.60 3.28 -10.31
C LEU A 338 27.85 2.84 -9.03
N ASP A 339 27.50 3.77 -8.14
CA ASP A 339 26.92 3.61 -6.79
C ASP A 339 26.03 4.83 -6.48
N SER A 340 24.98 5.07 -7.30
CA SER A 340 24.23 6.33 -7.43
C SER A 340 23.53 6.83 -6.15
N ASP A 341 23.19 5.95 -5.22
CA ASP A 341 22.63 6.30 -3.91
C ASP A 341 23.61 6.10 -2.73
N ASN A 342 24.81 5.58 -3.02
CA ASN A 342 25.98 5.47 -2.15
C ASN A 342 25.83 4.42 -1.03
N ASP A 343 25.00 3.39 -1.21
CA ASP A 343 24.83 2.27 -0.27
C ASP A 343 26.02 1.28 -0.28
N GLY A 344 26.77 1.18 -1.39
CA GLY A 344 27.91 0.27 -1.54
C GLY A 344 27.63 -1.11 -2.15
N ILE A 345 26.48 -1.30 -2.79
CA ILE A 345 26.27 -2.24 -3.90
C ILE A 345 26.70 -1.49 -5.21
N THR A 346 26.04 -1.65 -6.37
CA THR A 346 26.45 -1.00 -7.63
C THR A 346 25.33 -1.03 -8.66
N ASP A 347 25.04 0.08 -9.33
CA ASP A 347 23.88 0.28 -10.21
C ASP A 347 23.59 -0.86 -11.21
N ASN A 348 24.63 -1.48 -11.80
CA ASN A 348 24.52 -2.63 -12.70
C ASN A 348 23.78 -3.84 -12.10
N VAL A 349 23.89 -4.01 -10.79
CA VAL A 349 23.36 -5.12 -10.00
C VAL A 349 21.92 -4.80 -9.60
N GLU A 350 21.64 -3.64 -9.01
CA GLU A 350 20.28 -3.22 -8.66
C GLU A 350 19.39 -2.98 -9.88
N ALA A 351 19.90 -2.45 -10.99
CA ALA A 351 19.14 -2.33 -12.24
C ALA A 351 18.74 -3.68 -12.87
N GLN A 352 19.11 -4.82 -12.25
CA GLN A 352 18.82 -6.17 -12.73
C GLN A 352 18.25 -7.10 -11.64
N SER A 353 17.13 -7.76 -11.96
CA SER A 353 16.60 -8.85 -11.12
C SER A 353 17.58 -10.01 -11.02
N THR A 354 17.72 -10.62 -9.83
CA THR A 354 18.71 -11.69 -9.57
C THR A 354 18.57 -12.89 -10.51
N ALA A 355 17.34 -13.28 -10.85
CA ALA A 355 17.07 -14.35 -11.81
C ALA A 355 17.32 -13.97 -13.29
N GLY A 356 17.45 -12.67 -13.57
CA GLY A 356 17.67 -12.09 -14.90
C GLY A 356 19.12 -11.66 -15.16
N TYR A 357 19.92 -11.44 -14.12
CA TYR A 357 21.24 -10.79 -14.16
C TYR A 357 22.17 -11.26 -15.28
N VAL A 358 22.71 -10.29 -16.02
CA VAL A 358 23.70 -10.44 -17.07
C VAL A 358 24.88 -9.54 -16.73
N ALA A 359 25.97 -10.14 -16.26
CA ALA A 359 27.25 -9.44 -16.09
C ALA A 359 27.76 -8.88 -17.43
N PRO A 360 28.42 -7.69 -17.43
CA PRO A 360 28.97 -7.08 -18.64
C PRO A 360 30.09 -7.94 -19.24
N THR A 361 30.37 -7.76 -20.53
CA THR A 361 31.39 -8.55 -21.24
C THR A 361 32.79 -7.93 -21.23
N GLY A 362 32.90 -6.65 -20.89
CA GLY A 362 34.11 -5.84 -21.02
C GLY A 362 34.50 -5.69 -22.50
N THR A 363 33.53 -5.45 -23.39
CA THR A 363 33.72 -5.29 -24.83
C THR A 363 32.56 -4.54 -25.48
N ASP A 364 32.79 -3.27 -25.83
CA ASP A 364 32.10 -2.61 -26.93
C ASP A 364 32.63 -3.13 -28.30
N SER A 365 31.74 -3.67 -29.16
CA SER A 365 32.06 -4.04 -30.56
C SER A 365 31.73 -2.95 -31.59
N ASN A 366 31.02 -1.91 -31.18
CA ASN A 366 30.23 -0.96 -31.97
C ASN A 366 30.88 0.43 -32.03
N GLY A 367 31.32 0.98 -30.89
CA GLY A 367 31.93 2.31 -30.73
C GLY A 367 30.93 3.35 -30.23
N ASP A 368 30.12 3.00 -29.23
CA ASP A 368 29.08 3.83 -28.59
C ASP A 368 28.88 3.48 -27.09
N GLY A 369 29.96 3.09 -26.41
CA GLY A 369 30.08 2.89 -24.96
C GLY A 369 29.49 1.57 -24.47
N LEU A 370 28.17 1.51 -24.55
CA LEU A 370 27.30 0.42 -24.11
C LEU A 370 27.81 -0.99 -24.48
N ASP A 371 28.07 -1.83 -23.47
CA ASP A 371 28.68 -3.16 -23.64
C ASP A 371 27.88 -4.11 -24.56
N ASP A 372 28.59 -5.03 -25.26
CA ASP A 372 28.00 -6.12 -26.08
C ASP A 372 26.90 -6.95 -25.35
N ALA A 373 26.81 -6.89 -24.00
CA ALA A 373 25.71 -7.41 -23.18
C ALA A 373 24.38 -6.65 -23.35
N TYR A 374 24.42 -5.33 -23.38
CA TYR A 374 23.26 -4.42 -23.21
C TYR A 374 22.79 -3.75 -24.50
N GLU A 375 23.40 -4.12 -25.65
CA GLU A 375 23.09 -3.75 -27.06
C GLU A 375 21.61 -3.90 -27.53
N THR A 376 20.66 -4.18 -26.63
CA THR A 376 19.22 -4.01 -26.89
C THR A 376 18.72 -2.58 -26.59
N GLY A 377 19.56 -1.75 -25.94
CA GLY A 377 19.33 -0.34 -25.64
C GLY A 377 19.18 -0.11 -24.14
N GLY A 378 20.27 -0.32 -23.41
CA GLY A 378 20.34 -0.27 -21.95
C GLY A 378 19.83 -1.54 -21.27
N LEU A 379 20.05 -1.56 -19.96
CA LEU A 379 19.27 -2.30 -18.98
C LEU A 379 17.82 -1.80 -18.93
N THR A 380 17.04 -2.29 -17.97
CA THR A 380 15.73 -1.74 -17.65
C THR A 380 15.59 -1.91 -16.15
N PRO A 381 15.87 -0.85 -15.36
CA PRO A 381 15.95 -0.94 -13.91
C PRO A 381 14.75 -1.64 -13.27
N VAL A 382 15.03 -2.32 -12.17
CA VAL A 382 14.00 -2.91 -11.30
C VAL A 382 13.43 -1.82 -10.39
N ASP A 383 12.23 -2.10 -9.90
CA ASP A 383 11.40 -1.31 -8.98
C ASP A 383 10.73 -2.41 -8.13
N THR A 384 11.41 -2.81 -7.05
CA THR A 384 11.12 -4.05 -6.30
C THR A 384 9.85 -3.94 -5.45
N ASP A 385 9.67 -2.87 -4.68
CA ASP A 385 8.47 -2.66 -3.86
C ASP A 385 7.28 -2.07 -4.67
N GLY A 386 7.53 -1.41 -5.81
CA GLY A 386 6.52 -0.79 -6.65
C GLY A 386 6.17 0.68 -6.31
N ASP A 387 6.97 1.38 -5.49
CA ASP A 387 6.85 2.82 -5.21
C ASP A 387 6.95 3.66 -6.50
N GLY A 388 7.79 3.23 -7.44
CA GLY A 388 8.16 3.96 -8.65
C GLY A 388 9.45 4.75 -8.54
N THR A 389 10.21 4.55 -7.47
CA THR A 389 11.68 4.67 -7.45
C THR A 389 12.27 3.38 -8.06
N ALA A 390 13.53 3.38 -8.48
CA ALA A 390 14.19 2.17 -9.00
C ALA A 390 15.26 1.74 -8.01
N ASP A 391 15.52 0.43 -7.89
CA ASP A 391 16.37 -0.15 -6.84
C ASP A 391 17.74 0.58 -6.71
N TYR A 392 18.40 0.90 -7.83
CA TYR A 392 19.70 1.62 -7.87
C TYR A 392 19.65 3.09 -7.37
N LEU A 393 18.48 3.56 -6.93
CA LEU A 393 18.20 4.88 -6.40
C LEU A 393 17.43 4.82 -5.07
N ASP A 394 17.25 3.65 -4.46
CA ASP A 394 16.47 3.47 -3.22
C ASP A 394 17.14 2.56 -2.17
N THR A 395 17.75 3.21 -1.18
CA THR A 395 18.43 2.67 0.02
C THR A 395 17.68 1.61 0.89
N ASP A 396 16.48 1.19 0.50
CA ASP A 396 15.52 0.35 1.22
C ASP A 396 14.65 -0.39 0.16
N SER A 397 15.26 -1.13 -0.78
CA SER A 397 14.66 -1.61 -2.05
C SER A 397 13.38 -2.44 -1.93
N ASP A 398 13.20 -3.13 -0.79
CA ASP A 398 11.97 -3.89 -0.47
C ASP A 398 11.07 -3.22 0.58
N ASN A 399 11.47 -2.05 1.10
CA ASN A 399 10.76 -1.18 2.03
C ASN A 399 10.44 -1.84 3.40
N ASP A 400 11.19 -2.87 3.83
CA ASP A 400 11.00 -3.49 5.14
C ASP A 400 11.45 -2.58 6.31
N GLY A 401 12.32 -1.60 6.03
CA GLY A 401 12.82 -0.62 6.99
C GLY A 401 14.07 -1.04 7.78
N ILE A 402 14.84 -2.00 7.26
CA ILE A 402 16.30 -2.06 7.44
C ILE A 402 16.91 -1.10 6.38
N LEU A 403 17.95 -1.46 5.63
CA LEU A 403 18.55 -0.68 4.53
C LEU A 403 19.52 -1.61 3.77
N ASP A 404 19.57 -1.52 2.44
CA ASP A 404 20.32 -2.39 1.55
C ASP A 404 21.81 -2.54 1.98
N VAL A 405 22.42 -1.45 2.45
CA VAL A 405 23.79 -1.36 2.98
C VAL A 405 24.04 -2.23 4.23
N ASP A 406 23.05 -2.40 5.11
CA ASP A 406 23.12 -3.31 6.26
C ASP A 406 22.82 -4.79 5.83
N GLU A 407 22.09 -5.00 4.72
CA GLU A 407 21.70 -6.28 4.11
C GLU A 407 22.74 -6.89 3.13
N ALA A 408 23.57 -6.07 2.46
CA ALA A 408 24.51 -6.43 1.39
C ALA A 408 25.59 -7.48 1.74
N GLY A 409 25.50 -8.13 2.92
CA GLY A 409 26.43 -9.14 3.45
C GLY A 409 27.80 -8.58 3.87
N HIS A 410 28.05 -7.32 3.53
CA HIS A 410 29.38 -6.73 3.48
C HIS A 410 29.84 -6.19 4.84
N GLY A 411 28.91 -5.77 5.71
CA GLY A 411 29.19 -5.46 7.12
C GLY A 411 30.05 -4.21 7.34
N VAL A 412 30.14 -3.36 6.32
CA VAL A 412 30.28 -1.90 6.48
C VAL A 412 28.89 -1.37 6.93
N THR A 413 28.70 -0.06 7.00
CA THR A 413 27.42 0.60 7.33
C THR A 413 27.47 1.97 6.70
N GLN A 414 26.35 2.54 6.21
CA GLN A 414 26.27 3.86 5.56
C GLN A 414 27.26 4.90 6.09
N ALA A 415 27.18 5.20 7.39
CA ALA A 415 28.03 6.18 8.10
C ALA A 415 29.54 5.83 8.21
N ILE A 416 30.03 4.83 7.47
CA ILE A 416 31.43 4.51 7.20
C ILE A 416 31.75 4.75 5.70
N ILE A 417 30.81 4.47 4.80
CA ILE A 417 30.85 4.79 3.36
C ILE A 417 30.85 6.32 3.16
N ASP A 418 29.90 7.06 3.75
CA ASP A 418 29.88 8.55 3.77
C ASP A 418 31.19 9.19 4.32
N ALA A 419 31.96 8.40 5.06
CA ALA A 419 33.15 8.82 5.80
C ALA A 419 34.46 8.30 5.19
N SER A 420 34.38 7.62 4.06
CA SER A 420 35.49 7.13 3.25
C SER A 420 36.12 8.25 2.41
N GLY A 421 36.93 7.88 1.44
CA GLY A 421 37.16 8.68 0.25
C GLY A 421 36.57 7.99 -0.98
N ASP A 422 36.85 8.58 -2.13
CA ASP A 422 37.04 7.91 -3.41
C ASP A 422 38.46 8.33 -3.86
N ALA A 423 39.18 7.44 -4.54
CA ALA A 423 40.58 7.61 -4.92
C ALA A 423 40.81 7.76 -6.44
N ASP A 424 39.78 7.45 -7.24
CA ASP A 424 39.88 7.18 -8.67
C ASP A 424 38.88 8.05 -9.47
N GLY A 425 37.67 8.27 -8.94
CA GLY A 425 36.64 9.15 -9.49
C GLY A 425 35.47 8.41 -10.14
N ASP A 426 35.18 7.19 -9.72
CA ASP A 426 34.29 6.20 -10.35
C ASP A 426 33.05 5.85 -9.50
N GLY A 427 32.65 6.75 -8.61
CA GLY A 427 31.50 6.57 -7.73
C GLY A 427 31.83 5.74 -6.50
N ILE A 428 32.28 4.51 -6.67
CA ILE A 428 32.48 3.52 -5.59
C ILE A 428 33.52 4.00 -4.55
N LYS A 429 33.20 3.89 -3.25
CA LYS A 429 34.02 4.51 -2.19
C LYS A 429 35.14 3.58 -1.67
N ASP A 430 36.30 4.15 -1.25
CA ASP A 430 37.63 3.61 -0.75
C ASP A 430 37.56 2.49 0.36
N VAL A 431 36.35 2.08 0.76
CA VAL A 431 36.03 1.12 1.83
C VAL A 431 35.19 -0.07 1.36
N VAL A 432 34.56 0.05 0.18
CA VAL A 432 33.86 -1.02 -0.55
C VAL A 432 34.59 -1.42 -1.84
N ASP A 433 35.32 -0.52 -2.50
CA ASP A 433 36.17 -0.82 -3.70
C ASP A 433 37.28 -1.88 -3.44
N ASP A 434 37.48 -2.76 -4.43
CA ASP A 434 38.65 -3.65 -4.58
C ASP A 434 39.43 -3.34 -5.89
N VAL A 435 38.82 -2.62 -6.85
CA VAL A 435 39.26 -2.47 -8.25
C VAL A 435 39.25 -1.00 -8.74
N VAL A 436 40.23 -0.22 -8.29
CA VAL A 436 40.81 0.98 -8.94
C VAL A 436 40.43 1.18 -10.44
N GLY A 437 39.39 1.99 -10.68
CA GLY A 437 38.97 2.52 -11.98
C GLY A 437 37.85 1.74 -12.68
N PHE A 438 36.63 2.31 -12.68
CA PHE A 438 35.44 1.99 -13.50
C PHE A 438 35.35 0.51 -13.92
N ASP A 439 34.81 -0.31 -13.03
CA ASP A 439 34.44 -1.71 -13.29
C ASP A 439 33.08 -1.98 -12.66
N ALA A 440 32.01 -2.04 -13.48
CA ALA A 440 30.62 -2.33 -13.09
C ALA A 440 30.39 -3.78 -12.56
N ASN A 441 31.41 -4.34 -11.90
CA ASN A 441 31.41 -5.59 -11.15
C ASN A 441 32.11 -5.44 -9.78
N ASP A 442 32.56 -4.23 -9.38
CA ASP A 442 33.42 -4.04 -8.19
C ASP A 442 32.65 -4.02 -6.86
N ALA A 443 32.13 -5.17 -6.49
CA ALA A 443 31.58 -5.45 -5.16
C ALA A 443 32.25 -6.70 -4.54
N ASP A 444 33.41 -6.54 -3.88
CA ASP A 444 34.06 -7.64 -3.14
C ASP A 444 34.76 -7.25 -1.82
N ILE A 445 34.22 -7.75 -0.71
CA ILE A 445 34.75 -7.56 0.65
C ILE A 445 35.50 -8.79 1.26
N ASP A 446 35.72 -9.87 0.47
CA ASP A 446 36.70 -10.95 0.74
C ASP A 446 38.13 -10.57 0.28
N GLY A 447 38.26 -9.77 -0.79
CA GLY A 447 39.52 -9.35 -1.41
C GLY A 447 40.11 -10.42 -2.34
N SER A 448 39.25 -10.97 -3.20
CA SER A 448 39.49 -12.06 -4.16
C SER A 448 39.06 -11.74 -5.60
N GLY A 449 38.35 -10.62 -5.84
CA GLY A 449 37.63 -10.26 -7.06
C GLY A 449 36.43 -11.16 -7.31
N ASN A 450 35.49 -11.25 -6.35
CA ASN A 450 34.38 -12.20 -6.42
C ASN A 450 33.14 -11.80 -5.58
N PHE A 451 32.14 -11.16 -6.23
CA PHE A 451 30.75 -10.96 -5.79
C PHE A 451 30.28 -11.95 -4.71
N THR A 452 29.91 -11.43 -3.52
CA THR A 452 29.23 -12.17 -2.44
C THR A 452 28.33 -11.24 -1.64
N LEU A 453 27.23 -10.80 -2.24
CA LEU A 453 26.05 -10.37 -1.49
C LEU A 453 25.54 -11.53 -0.62
N ALA A 454 24.74 -11.21 0.39
CA ALA A 454 24.21 -12.23 1.29
C ALA A 454 23.08 -13.06 0.65
N ASP A 455 22.97 -14.28 1.17
CA ASP A 455 22.01 -15.33 0.84
C ASP A 455 21.80 -16.08 2.17
N THR A 456 20.94 -15.53 3.02
CA THR A 456 20.76 -15.91 4.43
C THR A 456 19.88 -17.16 4.59
N ASP A 457 18.92 -17.34 3.69
CA ASP A 457 18.04 -18.51 3.58
C ASP A 457 18.78 -19.71 2.94
N GLY A 458 19.54 -19.48 1.85
CA GLY A 458 20.35 -20.47 1.14
C GLY A 458 19.70 -21.12 -0.10
N ASP A 459 18.71 -20.49 -0.74
CA ASP A 459 17.99 -21.05 -1.90
C ASP A 459 18.62 -20.77 -3.27
N THR A 460 19.31 -19.64 -3.45
CA THR A 460 20.00 -19.29 -4.69
C THR A 460 21.46 -19.80 -4.69
N ALA A 461 22.37 -18.98 -5.22
CA ALA A 461 23.80 -19.11 -5.12
C ALA A 461 24.38 -17.69 -5.17
N PRO A 462 25.47 -17.36 -4.44
CA PRO A 462 26.04 -16.00 -4.40
C PRO A 462 26.63 -15.47 -5.73
N ASP A 463 26.28 -16.06 -6.86
CA ASP A 463 26.58 -15.62 -8.24
C ASP A 463 25.30 -15.53 -9.10
N GLY A 464 24.12 -15.46 -8.48
CA GLY A 464 22.79 -15.50 -9.09
C GLY A 464 22.45 -16.83 -9.80
N ALA A 465 23.42 -17.74 -9.98
CA ALA A 465 23.39 -18.82 -10.97
C ALA A 465 22.59 -20.06 -10.54
N GLY A 466 21.48 -19.86 -9.82
CA GLY A 466 20.58 -20.88 -9.32
C GLY A 466 19.08 -20.60 -9.48
N ALA A 467 18.68 -19.33 -9.46
CA ALA A 467 17.29 -18.92 -9.28
C ALA A 467 16.31 -19.55 -10.29
N THR A 468 15.16 -20.02 -9.78
CA THR A 468 13.98 -20.30 -10.61
C THR A 468 13.08 -19.08 -10.62
N PRO A 469 12.60 -18.60 -11.78
CA PRO A 469 11.72 -17.44 -11.81
C PRO A 469 10.46 -17.68 -10.96
N LEU A 470 10.09 -16.68 -10.16
CA LEU A 470 8.91 -16.62 -9.27
C LEU A 470 9.06 -17.32 -7.89
N THR A 471 10.25 -17.39 -7.26
CA THR A 471 10.39 -17.91 -5.87
C THR A 471 11.53 -17.34 -5.00
N SER A 472 12.48 -16.56 -5.53
CA SER A 472 13.81 -16.39 -4.90
C SER A 472 14.56 -15.15 -5.41
N ASP A 473 15.17 -14.35 -4.51
CA ASP A 473 16.05 -13.22 -4.86
C ASP A 473 17.29 -13.11 -3.94
N LEU A 474 17.81 -11.91 -3.63
CA LEU A 474 18.96 -11.64 -2.74
C LEU A 474 18.52 -10.95 -1.42
N ASP A 475 19.36 -10.99 -0.38
CA ASP A 475 19.00 -10.48 0.97
C ASP A 475 18.54 -9.00 1.01
N PHE A 476 18.91 -8.13 0.05
CA PHE A 476 18.44 -6.73 -0.04
C PHE A 476 17.09 -6.55 -0.78
N ARG A 477 16.46 -7.67 -1.14
CA ARG A 477 15.13 -7.76 -1.79
C ARG A 477 14.27 -8.85 -1.11
N ASP A 478 14.58 -9.17 0.15
CA ASP A 478 13.96 -10.22 0.97
C ASP A 478 13.39 -9.59 2.26
N ALA A 479 12.29 -8.85 2.12
CA ALA A 479 11.64 -8.12 3.22
C ALA A 479 11.49 -9.02 4.46
N THR A 480 12.12 -8.66 5.60
CA THR A 480 12.72 -9.65 6.52
C THR A 480 11.78 -10.39 7.50
N GLY A 481 10.74 -11.01 6.94
CA GLY A 481 10.28 -12.34 7.34
C GLY A 481 8.93 -12.41 8.05
N ILE A 482 8.04 -13.25 7.48
CA ILE A 482 6.70 -13.65 7.94
C ILE A 482 5.97 -12.60 8.78
N ASN A 483 5.25 -11.71 8.08
CA ASN A 483 4.51 -10.62 8.70
C ASN A 483 3.26 -11.10 9.48
N PHE A 484 2.86 -12.37 9.30
CA PHE A 484 1.62 -13.04 9.75
C PHE A 484 0.37 -12.64 8.94
N VAL A 485 0.55 -12.39 7.65
CA VAL A 485 -0.49 -12.23 6.61
C VAL A 485 0.02 -12.96 5.36
N VAL A 486 -0.88 -13.37 4.47
CA VAL A 486 -0.57 -13.99 3.17
C VAL A 486 -1.05 -13.04 2.07
N GLU A 487 -0.11 -12.46 1.33
CA GLU A 487 -0.38 -11.41 0.35
C GLU A 487 -0.52 -11.99 -1.08
N GLY A 488 -1.58 -11.57 -1.77
CA GLY A 488 -1.85 -11.80 -3.19
C GLY A 488 -1.28 -10.70 -4.08
N THR A 489 -1.21 -10.94 -5.39
CA THR A 489 -0.59 -10.01 -6.34
C THR A 489 -1.60 -8.99 -6.93
N SER A 490 -1.20 -8.32 -8.01
CA SER A 490 -2.10 -7.50 -8.85
C SER A 490 -2.61 -8.27 -10.10
N GLY A 491 -2.75 -9.59 -9.97
CA GLY A 491 -3.32 -10.48 -10.98
C GLY A 491 -4.09 -11.64 -10.36
N ASN A 492 -4.81 -12.41 -11.20
CA ASN A 492 -5.67 -13.52 -10.78
C ASN A 492 -4.91 -14.65 -10.04
N ASP A 493 -5.04 -14.73 -8.72
CA ASP A 493 -4.33 -15.68 -7.86
C ASP A 493 -5.20 -16.82 -7.32
N LEU A 494 -4.51 -17.85 -6.81
CA LEU A 494 -5.10 -19.01 -6.12
C LEU A 494 -4.39 -19.18 -4.77
N ILE A 495 -4.99 -18.60 -3.74
CA ILE A 495 -4.45 -18.55 -2.38
C ILE A 495 -5.07 -19.71 -1.58
N ASP A 496 -4.37 -20.86 -1.62
CA ASP A 496 -4.67 -22.05 -0.80
C ASP A 496 -3.44 -22.44 0.05
N GLY A 497 -3.54 -23.47 0.89
CA GLY A 497 -2.42 -24.02 1.68
C GLY A 497 -1.25 -24.65 0.88
N THR A 498 -1.12 -24.29 -0.41
CA THR A 498 0.04 -24.52 -1.28
C THR A 498 0.44 -23.29 -2.12
N TYR A 499 -0.18 -22.12 -1.88
CA TYR A 499 0.24 -20.83 -2.41
C TYR A 499 1.65 -20.49 -1.89
N VAL A 500 2.46 -19.87 -2.75
CA VAL A 500 3.87 -19.50 -2.52
C VAL A 500 4.21 -18.24 -3.34
N GLY A 501 3.23 -17.35 -3.50
CA GLY A 501 3.38 -16.06 -4.21
C GLY A 501 3.46 -14.86 -3.27
N ASP A 502 3.34 -15.11 -1.97
CA ASP A 502 3.66 -14.17 -0.89
C ASP A 502 5.17 -13.88 -0.89
N LEU A 503 5.57 -12.64 -0.58
CA LEU A 503 6.96 -12.20 -0.63
C LEU A 503 7.72 -12.66 0.63
N GLU A 504 7.19 -12.38 1.82
CA GLU A 504 7.79 -12.78 3.11
C GLU A 504 7.70 -14.29 3.43
N GLY A 505 7.10 -15.08 2.53
CA GLY A 505 7.06 -16.54 2.56
C GLY A 505 6.04 -17.15 3.53
N ASP A 506 5.03 -16.39 3.96
CA ASP A 506 3.93 -16.86 4.80
C ASP A 506 2.97 -17.77 4.00
N LEU A 507 2.36 -18.73 4.71
CA LEU A 507 1.56 -19.81 4.12
C LEU A 507 0.37 -20.11 5.03
N ILE A 508 -0.82 -20.36 4.45
CA ILE A 508 -2.01 -20.88 5.15
C ILE A 508 -1.67 -22.26 5.77
N ASP A 509 -1.34 -22.32 7.07
CA ASP A 509 -0.62 -23.45 7.68
C ASP A 509 -0.95 -23.75 9.17
N ASN A 510 -0.33 -23.03 10.11
CA ASN A 510 -0.28 -23.11 11.59
C ASN A 510 0.97 -22.40 12.18
N SER A 511 1.65 -21.58 11.36
CA SER A 511 2.91 -20.85 11.62
C SER A 511 2.74 -19.34 11.38
N ASP A 512 1.89 -19.03 10.40
CA ASP A 512 1.19 -17.82 9.97
C ASP A 512 0.39 -17.06 11.06
N HIS A 513 0.23 -17.59 12.27
CA HIS A 513 -0.27 -16.79 13.40
C HIS A 513 0.63 -16.83 14.65
N SER A 514 0.86 -15.65 15.21
CA SER A 514 1.85 -15.36 16.27
C SER A 514 1.75 -16.15 17.60
N ASP A 515 0.69 -16.93 17.83
CA ASP A 515 0.58 -17.86 18.97
C ASP A 515 0.45 -19.36 18.61
N GLY A 516 0.50 -19.70 17.31
CA GLY A 516 0.45 -21.08 16.79
C GLY A 516 -0.96 -21.68 16.79
N SER A 517 -1.96 -20.86 16.48
CA SER A 517 -3.24 -21.28 15.94
C SER A 517 -3.13 -21.58 14.43
N ASN A 518 -4.23 -22.08 13.88
CA ASN A 518 -4.70 -21.72 12.54
C ASN A 518 -5.72 -20.62 12.84
N ASP A 519 -5.43 -19.36 12.55
CA ASP A 519 -6.34 -18.19 12.63
C ASP A 519 -5.72 -17.19 11.64
N ASP A 520 -6.02 -17.38 10.37
CA ASP A 520 -5.13 -17.03 9.26
C ASP A 520 -5.53 -15.65 8.68
N SER A 521 -4.56 -14.83 8.25
CA SER A 521 -4.81 -13.48 7.73
C SER A 521 -4.41 -13.40 6.26
N ILE A 522 -5.29 -12.90 5.38
CA ILE A 522 -5.11 -12.97 3.92
C ILE A 522 -5.55 -11.66 3.27
N VAL A 523 -4.74 -11.13 2.35
CA VAL A 523 -5.06 -9.96 1.53
C VAL A 523 -4.81 -10.32 0.06
N ALA A 524 -5.86 -10.63 -0.71
CA ALA A 524 -5.69 -11.15 -2.07
C ALA A 524 -5.26 -10.10 -3.11
N GLY A 525 -5.42 -8.82 -2.80
CA GLY A 525 -4.88 -7.72 -3.62
C GLY A 525 -5.82 -7.27 -4.73
N ALA A 526 -5.54 -7.64 -5.98
CA ALA A 526 -6.33 -7.22 -7.13
C ALA A 526 -6.23 -8.15 -8.36
N GLY A 527 -7.03 -9.21 -8.38
CA GLY A 527 -7.32 -10.04 -9.56
C GLY A 527 -8.81 -10.38 -9.67
N ASP A 528 -9.17 -11.43 -10.42
CA ASP A 528 -10.39 -12.19 -10.08
C ASP A 528 -9.87 -13.47 -9.40
N ASP A 529 -9.89 -13.49 -8.06
CA ASP A 529 -9.04 -14.33 -7.22
C ASP A 529 -9.79 -15.54 -6.63
N THR A 530 -9.07 -16.47 -6.00
CA THR A 530 -9.66 -17.63 -5.33
C THR A 530 -8.93 -17.96 -4.03
N VAL A 531 -9.66 -17.92 -2.90
CA VAL A 531 -9.11 -18.10 -1.54
C VAL A 531 -9.75 -19.30 -0.83
N GLU A 532 -8.95 -20.16 -0.19
CA GLU A 532 -9.38 -21.25 0.71
C GLU A 532 -8.49 -21.25 1.98
N ALA A 533 -8.89 -20.51 3.03
CA ALA A 533 -8.15 -20.44 4.31
C ALA A 533 -8.34 -21.73 5.14
N GLY A 534 -9.60 -22.00 5.50
CA GLY A 534 -10.10 -23.37 5.63
C GLY A 534 -10.11 -24.01 7.02
N LEU A 535 -9.32 -23.54 8.00
CA LEU A 535 -9.23 -24.16 9.33
C LEU A 535 -8.97 -23.21 10.53
N GLY A 536 -9.22 -21.90 10.45
CA GLY A 536 -9.09 -21.01 11.61
C GLY A 536 -10.33 -20.18 11.92
N SER A 537 -10.15 -19.05 12.60
CA SER A 537 -11.11 -17.93 12.64
C SER A 537 -10.54 -16.79 11.80
N ASP A 538 -10.69 -16.95 10.49
CA ASP A 538 -9.80 -16.37 9.49
C ASP A 538 -10.20 -14.93 9.12
N THR A 539 -9.26 -14.10 8.67
CA THR A 539 -9.48 -12.69 8.29
C THR A 539 -9.04 -12.47 6.85
N ILE A 540 -10.00 -12.23 5.96
CA ILE A 540 -9.78 -12.20 4.51
C ILE A 540 -10.27 -10.87 3.93
N ASP A 541 -9.42 -10.20 3.15
CA ASP A 541 -9.78 -9.07 2.28
C ASP A 541 -9.47 -9.46 0.84
N ALA A 542 -10.49 -9.66 -0.01
CA ALA A 542 -10.30 -10.09 -1.39
C ALA A 542 -9.89 -8.94 -2.33
N GLY A 543 -10.31 -7.71 -2.01
CA GLY A 543 -9.81 -6.51 -2.68
C GLY A 543 -10.62 -6.10 -3.91
N ALA A 544 -10.27 -6.60 -5.11
CA ALA A 544 -10.67 -5.91 -6.35
C ALA A 544 -10.80 -6.75 -7.65
N GLY A 545 -11.66 -7.76 -7.69
CA GLY A 545 -12.30 -8.22 -8.94
C GLY A 545 -13.46 -9.20 -8.75
N ASP A 546 -13.75 -10.07 -9.71
CA ASP A 546 -14.91 -11.00 -9.61
C ASP A 546 -14.53 -12.24 -8.74
N ASP A 547 -14.37 -12.06 -7.43
CA ASP A 547 -13.61 -12.95 -6.53
C ASP A 547 -14.37 -14.20 -6.01
N LEU A 548 -13.62 -15.22 -5.54
CA LEU A 548 -14.15 -16.46 -4.97
C LEU A 548 -13.49 -16.82 -3.62
N VAL A 549 -14.16 -16.52 -2.50
CA VAL A 549 -13.64 -16.76 -1.15
C VAL A 549 -14.40 -17.88 -0.44
N TYR A 550 -13.65 -18.81 0.13
CA TYR A 550 -14.09 -19.73 1.17
C TYR A 550 -13.38 -19.38 2.47
N GLY A 551 -14.15 -19.02 3.51
CA GLY A 551 -13.64 -18.78 4.88
C GLY A 551 -13.02 -20.07 5.41
N GLY A 552 -13.85 -20.96 5.97
CA GLY A 552 -13.36 -22.27 6.35
C GLY A 552 -14.12 -22.93 7.47
N GLN A 553 -13.64 -22.75 8.70
CA GLN A 553 -14.06 -23.55 9.84
C GLN A 553 -13.88 -22.87 11.20
N GLY A 554 -14.34 -21.62 11.31
CA GLY A 554 -14.40 -20.91 12.58
C GLY A 554 -15.32 -19.72 12.55
N SER A 555 -14.83 -18.56 12.94
CA SER A 555 -15.64 -17.33 13.04
C SER A 555 -15.04 -16.29 12.12
N ASP A 556 -15.28 -16.48 10.83
CA ASP A 556 -14.45 -15.92 9.78
C ASP A 556 -14.92 -14.51 9.42
N THR A 557 -13.99 -13.63 9.08
CA THR A 557 -14.24 -12.23 8.74
C THR A 557 -13.79 -11.98 7.31
N ILE A 558 -14.75 -11.90 6.40
CA ILE A 558 -14.52 -11.82 4.96
C ILE A 558 -14.99 -10.46 4.44
N THR A 559 -14.10 -9.76 3.74
CA THR A 559 -14.44 -8.63 2.86
C THR A 559 -14.25 -9.09 1.42
N GLY A 560 -15.27 -8.89 0.58
CA GLY A 560 -15.17 -9.04 -0.87
C GLY A 560 -14.38 -7.86 -1.43
N GLY A 561 -15.05 -6.92 -2.08
CA GLY A 561 -14.47 -5.60 -2.31
C GLY A 561 -15.11 -4.83 -3.44
N ASP A 562 -14.37 -4.64 -4.54
CA ASP A 562 -14.74 -3.79 -5.69
C ASP A 562 -15.01 -4.61 -6.98
N GLY A 563 -15.68 -5.77 -6.87
CA GLY A 563 -16.13 -6.59 -8.01
C GLY A 563 -17.35 -7.48 -7.70
N ASN A 564 -17.65 -8.52 -8.49
CA ASN A 564 -18.89 -9.32 -8.38
C ASN A 564 -18.67 -10.68 -7.69
N ASP A 565 -18.64 -10.65 -6.36
CA ASP A 565 -17.94 -11.68 -5.58
C ASP A 565 -18.79 -12.91 -5.28
N THR A 566 -18.14 -14.02 -4.94
CA THR A 566 -18.74 -15.24 -4.38
C THR A 566 -18.06 -15.59 -3.06
N LEU A 567 -18.74 -15.31 -1.95
CA LEU A 567 -18.21 -15.40 -0.59
C LEU A 567 -19.02 -16.45 0.20
N ASP A 568 -18.36 -17.49 0.71
CA ASP A 568 -18.97 -18.53 1.55
C ASP A 568 -18.15 -18.63 2.84
N GLY A 569 -18.75 -18.35 3.99
CA GLY A 569 -18.05 -18.45 5.29
C GLY A 569 -17.70 -19.90 5.65
N GLY A 570 -18.54 -20.84 5.23
CA GLY A 570 -18.34 -22.26 5.51
C GLY A 570 -17.28 -22.95 4.64
N THR A 571 -16.99 -24.20 5.01
CA THR A 571 -15.94 -25.03 4.41
C THR A 571 -16.04 -25.12 2.89
N ALA A 572 -14.93 -24.84 2.19
CA ALA A 572 -14.81 -25.02 0.74
C ALA A 572 -15.28 -26.41 0.26
N PRO A 573 -15.77 -26.58 -0.99
CA PRO A 573 -16.32 -27.83 -1.53
C PRO A 573 -15.35 -29.02 -1.68
N GLY A 574 -14.66 -29.43 -0.63
CA GLY A 574 -13.63 -30.48 -0.59
C GLY A 574 -12.97 -30.59 0.78
N ALA A 575 -12.87 -29.48 1.50
CA ALA A 575 -12.45 -29.42 2.90
C ALA A 575 -13.23 -30.40 3.78
N GLY A 576 -12.52 -31.06 4.68
CA GLY A 576 -13.09 -32.13 5.49
C GLY A 576 -12.05 -32.93 6.26
N THR A 577 -12.43 -33.43 7.43
CA THR A 577 -11.50 -34.19 8.28
C THR A 577 -11.19 -35.56 7.69
N GLY A 578 -9.91 -35.93 7.72
CA GLY A 578 -9.43 -37.24 7.30
C GLY A 578 -9.85 -38.35 8.27
N ILE A 579 -10.56 -39.36 7.77
CA ILE A 579 -10.95 -40.56 8.54
C ILE A 579 -10.35 -41.82 7.90
N GLY A 580 -9.29 -42.31 8.54
CA GLY A 580 -8.52 -43.49 8.14
C GLY A 580 -7.03 -43.14 8.13
N GLY A 581 -6.43 -43.17 6.95
CA GLY A 581 -5.42 -42.20 6.57
C GLY A 581 -4.01 -42.34 7.15
N THR A 582 -3.65 -43.46 7.78
CA THR A 582 -2.27 -43.59 8.30
C THR A 582 -1.19 -43.59 7.22
N GLY A 583 -1.53 -43.70 5.93
CA GLY A 583 -0.58 -43.72 4.80
C GLY A 583 0.33 -44.96 4.76
N VAL A 584 0.21 -45.86 5.75
CA VAL A 584 1.04 -47.04 5.90
C VAL A 584 0.40 -48.22 5.16
N ILE A 585 1.18 -48.88 4.31
CA ILE A 585 0.77 -50.16 3.73
C ILE A 585 0.87 -51.25 4.80
N GLY A 586 -0.28 -51.77 5.25
CA GLY A 586 -0.38 -52.68 6.39
C GLY A 586 -1.59 -53.62 6.35
N ASN A 587 -1.73 -54.45 7.38
CA ASN A 587 -2.82 -55.42 7.52
C ASN A 587 -4.05 -54.85 8.26
N THR A 588 -4.06 -53.55 8.53
CA THR A 588 -5.17 -52.79 9.12
C THR A 588 -5.39 -51.58 8.22
N PHE A 589 -6.62 -51.39 7.74
CA PHE A 589 -6.96 -50.38 6.73
C PHE A 589 -8.46 -50.07 6.74
N THR A 590 -8.82 -48.89 6.27
CA THR A 590 -10.22 -48.41 6.20
C THR A 590 -10.92 -48.89 4.93
N VAL A 591 -12.16 -49.40 5.04
CA VAL A 591 -13.00 -49.90 3.93
C VAL A 591 -14.35 -49.20 3.91
N ILE A 592 -14.98 -49.08 2.73
CA ILE A 592 -16.34 -48.53 2.58
C ILE A 592 -17.36 -49.67 2.52
N SER A 593 -18.38 -49.63 3.38
CA SER A 593 -19.48 -50.60 3.38
C SER A 593 -20.52 -50.27 2.31
N LEU A 594 -20.54 -51.04 1.22
CA LEU A 594 -21.52 -50.91 0.13
C LEU A 594 -22.86 -51.62 0.45
N GLY A 595 -22.90 -52.52 1.44
CA GLY A 595 -24.14 -53.06 2.00
C GLY A 595 -24.14 -54.59 2.16
N THR A 596 -25.28 -55.22 1.86
CA THR A 596 -25.45 -56.68 1.99
C THR A 596 -26.35 -57.22 0.88
N PHE A 597 -25.82 -58.16 0.09
CA PHE A 597 -26.40 -58.62 -1.16
C PHE A 597 -26.54 -60.15 -1.19
N ALA A 598 -26.93 -60.69 -2.35
CA ALA A 598 -26.84 -62.12 -2.59
C ALA A 598 -25.38 -62.53 -2.85
N ASP A 599 -25.07 -63.75 -2.45
CA ASP A 599 -23.93 -64.59 -2.83
C ASP A 599 -23.55 -64.41 -4.33
N ALA A 600 -22.35 -63.85 -4.56
CA ALA A 600 -21.85 -63.49 -5.89
C ALA A 600 -21.08 -64.61 -6.58
N ASP A 601 -20.43 -65.53 -5.84
CA ASP A 601 -19.80 -66.75 -6.39
C ASP A 601 -20.36 -68.05 -5.78
N PRO A 602 -21.59 -68.45 -6.14
CA PRO A 602 -22.21 -69.67 -5.63
C PRO A 602 -21.63 -70.97 -6.23
N ILE A 603 -20.54 -70.92 -7.01
CA ILE A 603 -19.97 -72.09 -7.70
C ILE A 603 -18.44 -72.20 -7.66
N GLU A 604 -17.77 -71.75 -6.59
CA GLU A 604 -16.91 -72.53 -5.64
C GLU A 604 -15.93 -73.61 -6.20
N THR A 605 -15.70 -73.61 -7.51
CA THR A 605 -14.99 -74.59 -8.35
C THR A 605 -14.53 -74.00 -9.69
N ASN A 606 -14.80 -72.71 -9.93
CA ASN A 606 -14.39 -71.96 -11.11
C ASN A 606 -14.00 -70.53 -10.72
N GLY A 607 -12.75 -70.15 -10.96
CA GLY A 607 -12.30 -68.75 -10.87
C GLY A 607 -12.95 -67.87 -11.94
N VAL A 608 -14.18 -67.45 -11.63
CA VAL A 608 -15.04 -66.41 -12.22
C VAL A 608 -16.19 -66.21 -11.23
N THR A 609 -16.37 -64.99 -10.72
CA THR A 609 -17.47 -64.62 -9.82
C THR A 609 -18.80 -64.65 -10.57
N ASP A 610 -19.49 -65.80 -10.55
CA ASP A 610 -20.62 -66.17 -11.43
C ASP A 610 -21.72 -65.09 -11.57
N ASN A 611 -21.98 -64.29 -10.53
CA ASN A 611 -23.01 -63.24 -10.50
C ASN A 611 -22.45 -61.80 -10.32
N ALA A 612 -21.17 -61.52 -10.63
CA ALA A 612 -20.59 -60.17 -10.49
C ALA A 612 -21.45 -59.05 -11.14
N ALA A 613 -22.06 -59.34 -12.30
CA ALA A 613 -22.94 -58.40 -13.00
C ALA A 613 -24.29 -58.11 -12.30
N ASP A 614 -24.69 -58.89 -11.28
CA ASP A 614 -25.88 -58.60 -10.45
C ASP A 614 -25.56 -57.57 -9.34
N LEU A 615 -24.29 -57.17 -9.18
CA LEU A 615 -23.82 -56.07 -8.31
C LEU A 615 -23.63 -54.74 -9.06
N PHE A 616 -24.06 -54.62 -10.32
CA PHE A 616 -24.08 -53.33 -11.01
C PHE A 616 -25.16 -52.40 -10.45
N GLY A 617 -24.77 -51.16 -10.15
CA GLY A 617 -25.67 -50.13 -9.63
C GLY A 617 -24.95 -49.06 -8.81
N THR A 618 -25.72 -48.10 -8.32
CA THR A 618 -25.26 -46.99 -7.49
C THR A 618 -25.47 -47.29 -6.00
N TYR A 619 -24.48 -46.96 -5.20
CA TYR A 619 -24.39 -47.18 -3.76
C TYR A 619 -24.22 -45.83 -3.07
N GLY A 620 -24.98 -45.57 -2.00
CA GLY A 620 -25.06 -44.25 -1.37
C GLY A 620 -25.99 -43.29 -2.11
N GLY A 621 -25.72 -41.99 -2.00
CA GLY A 621 -26.53 -40.89 -2.55
C GLY A 621 -27.15 -39.99 -1.47
N PRO A 622 -27.84 -38.89 -1.84
CA PRO A 622 -28.28 -37.85 -0.90
C PRO A 622 -29.17 -38.37 0.25
N GLY A 623 -28.82 -37.99 1.48
CA GLY A 623 -29.36 -38.50 2.73
C GLY A 623 -28.88 -39.91 3.11
N SER A 624 -27.82 -40.43 2.48
CA SER A 624 -27.31 -41.81 2.65
C SER A 624 -25.85 -41.98 2.20
N GLU A 625 -25.03 -40.95 2.40
CA GLU A 625 -23.70 -40.75 1.83
C GLU A 625 -22.70 -41.84 2.23
N LEU A 626 -21.78 -42.21 1.34
CA LEU A 626 -20.82 -43.29 1.60
C LEU A 626 -19.73 -42.92 2.62
N TYR A 627 -19.42 -41.64 2.83
CA TYR A 627 -18.51 -41.21 3.90
C TYR A 627 -19.03 -41.60 5.31
N ASN A 628 -20.36 -41.71 5.48
CA ASN A 628 -20.98 -42.23 6.71
C ASN A 628 -20.82 -43.77 6.89
N ASN A 629 -20.28 -44.48 5.89
CA ASN A 629 -20.20 -45.94 5.83
C ASN A 629 -18.77 -46.50 5.93
N LEU A 630 -17.80 -45.68 6.36
CA LEU A 630 -16.41 -46.06 6.62
C LEU A 630 -16.29 -47.05 7.81
N GLN A 631 -15.45 -48.07 7.67
CA GLN A 631 -15.23 -49.11 8.69
C GLN A 631 -13.77 -49.55 8.74
N THR A 632 -13.21 -49.79 9.93
CA THR A 632 -11.87 -50.36 10.05
C THR A 632 -11.91 -51.87 9.78
N ALA A 633 -11.08 -52.33 8.83
CA ALA A 633 -10.83 -53.73 8.54
C ALA A 633 -9.43 -54.15 9.03
N VAL A 634 -9.31 -55.41 9.47
CA VAL A 634 -8.03 -56.05 9.80
C VAL A 634 -7.95 -57.39 9.06
N SER A 635 -7.00 -57.53 8.15
CA SER A 635 -6.72 -58.77 7.43
C SER A 635 -5.88 -59.73 8.27
N ASN A 636 -6.06 -61.03 8.03
CA ASN A 636 -5.36 -62.11 8.72
C ASN A 636 -4.90 -63.16 7.71
N ASP A 637 -3.85 -62.81 6.93
CA ASP A 637 -3.07 -63.78 6.15
C ASP A 637 -2.42 -64.80 7.12
N THR A 638 -2.90 -66.04 7.06
CA THR A 638 -2.43 -67.11 7.96
C THR A 638 -1.29 -67.94 7.36
N ASN A 639 -1.00 -67.76 6.07
CA ASN A 639 -0.11 -68.60 5.29
C ASN A 639 1.21 -67.88 4.89
N ALA A 640 1.19 -66.55 4.90
CA ALA A 640 2.25 -65.59 4.58
C ALA A 640 2.63 -65.53 3.08
N ASP A 641 1.68 -65.70 2.16
CA ASP A 641 1.85 -65.48 0.71
C ASP A 641 1.42 -64.10 0.20
N THR A 642 0.95 -63.22 1.10
CA THR A 642 0.52 -61.81 0.88
C THR A 642 -0.85 -61.62 0.22
N ASN A 643 -1.61 -62.68 0.00
CA ASN A 643 -3.02 -62.62 -0.40
C ASN A 643 -3.93 -63.05 0.76
N LEU A 644 -5.23 -62.77 0.63
CA LEU A 644 -6.29 -63.43 1.38
C LEU A 644 -6.97 -64.44 0.46
N GLY A 645 -6.91 -65.72 0.82
CA GLY A 645 -7.73 -66.74 0.16
C GLY A 645 -9.21 -66.55 0.47
N ASP A 646 -10.00 -66.50 -0.59
CA ASP A 646 -11.44 -66.75 -0.67
C ASP A 646 -11.81 -68.22 -0.34
N ASN A 647 -13.08 -68.60 -0.56
CA ASN A 647 -13.59 -69.96 -0.42
C ASN A 647 -13.30 -70.88 -1.63
N ASP A 648 -12.81 -70.38 -2.77
CA ASP A 648 -12.69 -71.18 -4.01
C ASP A 648 -11.70 -72.36 -3.85
N ASN A 649 -11.95 -73.39 -4.66
CA ASN A 649 -11.59 -74.77 -4.41
C ASN A 649 -10.07 -75.05 -4.53
N GLY A 650 -9.34 -74.74 -3.46
CA GLY A 650 -8.00 -75.24 -3.23
C GLY A 650 -7.19 -74.55 -2.14
N LEU A 651 -7.55 -73.31 -1.77
CA LEU A 651 -6.82 -72.49 -0.81
C LEU A 651 -7.20 -72.81 0.65
N THR A 652 -6.57 -72.12 1.60
CA THR A 652 -7.04 -72.04 2.98
C THR A 652 -7.79 -70.73 3.13
N PRO A 653 -9.14 -70.73 3.24
CA PRO A 653 -9.89 -69.49 3.32
C PRO A 653 -9.42 -68.66 4.52
N GLU A 654 -8.91 -67.47 4.25
CA GLU A 654 -8.46 -66.54 5.25
C GLU A 654 -9.60 -65.64 5.71
N THR A 655 -9.33 -64.80 6.71
CA THR A 655 -10.37 -64.03 7.40
C THR A 655 -10.06 -62.55 7.42
N ILE A 656 -11.09 -61.73 7.28
CA ILE A 656 -11.04 -60.30 7.54
C ILE A 656 -11.90 -59.98 8.76
N VAL A 657 -11.44 -59.05 9.61
CA VAL A 657 -12.16 -58.60 10.81
C VAL A 657 -12.59 -57.16 10.59
N ILE A 658 -13.88 -56.93 10.42
CA ILE A 658 -14.45 -55.60 10.14
C ILE A 658 -15.36 -55.22 11.30
N ASN A 659 -15.14 -54.05 11.90
CA ASN A 659 -15.85 -53.59 13.11
C ASN A 659 -15.93 -54.66 14.23
N GLY A 660 -14.85 -55.43 14.39
CA GLY A 660 -14.73 -56.51 15.40
C GLY A 660 -15.44 -57.82 15.06
N THR A 661 -16.11 -57.93 13.90
CA THR A 661 -16.74 -59.18 13.42
C THR A 661 -15.82 -59.88 12.42
N THR A 662 -15.61 -61.19 12.60
CA THR A 662 -14.75 -62.00 11.72
C THR A 662 -15.56 -62.63 10.60
N PHE A 663 -15.19 -62.33 9.36
CA PHE A 663 -15.77 -62.89 8.13
C PHE A 663 -14.74 -63.78 7.41
N MET A 664 -15.23 -64.66 6.53
CA MET A 664 -14.42 -65.30 5.48
C MET A 664 -14.77 -64.63 4.16
N LEU A 665 -13.78 -64.39 3.30
CA LEU A 665 -14.00 -63.93 1.94
C LEU A 665 -14.80 -64.96 1.13
N ASP A 666 -15.60 -64.45 0.20
CA ASP A 666 -16.37 -65.20 -0.79
C ASP A 666 -15.82 -64.94 -2.20
N SER A 667 -15.76 -63.66 -2.57
CA SER A 667 -15.26 -63.23 -3.87
C SER A 667 -14.57 -61.88 -3.74
N ALA A 668 -13.61 -61.61 -4.63
CA ALA A 668 -13.10 -60.28 -4.85
C ALA A 668 -13.02 -60.01 -6.36
N THR A 669 -13.49 -58.83 -6.75
CA THR A 669 -13.82 -58.51 -8.14
C THR A 669 -13.46 -57.05 -8.39
N VAL A 670 -12.89 -56.76 -9.56
CA VAL A 670 -12.51 -55.40 -9.95
C VAL A 670 -13.53 -54.86 -10.94
N TYR A 671 -14.10 -53.71 -10.65
CA TYR A 671 -15.04 -53.01 -11.51
C TYR A 671 -14.41 -51.74 -12.08
N ASP A 672 -14.78 -51.39 -13.30
CA ASP A 672 -14.72 -50.00 -13.75
C ASP A 672 -15.89 -49.28 -13.07
N ALA A 673 -15.60 -48.18 -12.36
CA ALA A 673 -16.56 -47.53 -11.48
C ALA A 673 -16.50 -46.00 -11.59
N THR A 674 -17.58 -45.35 -11.19
CA THR A 674 -17.71 -43.88 -11.11
C THR A 674 -17.99 -43.48 -9.66
N VAL A 675 -17.19 -42.60 -9.08
CA VAL A 675 -17.46 -41.95 -7.79
C VAL A 675 -18.16 -40.61 -8.00
N THR A 676 -19.06 -40.25 -7.08
CA THR A 676 -19.69 -38.93 -6.94
C THR A 676 -19.37 -38.40 -5.54
N PHE A 677 -18.92 -37.16 -5.43
CA PHE A 677 -18.62 -36.49 -4.17
C PHE A 677 -19.79 -35.59 -3.73
N THR A 678 -19.72 -35.04 -2.50
CA THR A 678 -20.76 -34.17 -1.94
C THR A 678 -20.96 -32.86 -2.70
N ASP A 679 -19.94 -32.37 -3.40
CA ASP A 679 -20.00 -31.23 -4.32
C ASP A 679 -20.67 -31.56 -5.68
N GLY A 680 -21.08 -32.83 -5.88
CA GLY A 680 -21.65 -33.32 -7.12
C GLY A 680 -20.65 -33.57 -8.25
N THR A 681 -19.34 -33.38 -8.03
CA THR A 681 -18.30 -33.75 -9.00
C THR A 681 -18.16 -35.28 -9.10
N THR A 682 -17.65 -35.76 -10.24
CA THR A 682 -17.56 -37.20 -10.52
C THR A 682 -16.23 -37.59 -11.14
N GLY A 683 -15.64 -38.70 -10.70
CA GLY A 683 -14.44 -39.29 -11.28
C GLY A 683 -14.60 -40.77 -11.58
N THR A 684 -13.82 -41.30 -12.54
CA THR A 684 -13.81 -42.73 -12.88
C THR A 684 -12.58 -43.42 -12.31
N PHE A 685 -12.76 -44.57 -11.65
CA PHE A 685 -11.70 -45.30 -10.96
C PHE A 685 -11.88 -46.83 -11.03
N THR A 686 -10.89 -47.56 -10.55
CA THR A 686 -10.79 -49.02 -10.54
C THR A 686 -11.24 -49.57 -9.19
N ALA A 687 -12.53 -49.87 -9.04
CA ALA A 687 -13.09 -50.33 -7.77
C ALA A 687 -12.68 -51.78 -7.45
N VAL A 688 -11.70 -51.96 -6.56
CA VAL A 688 -11.35 -53.25 -5.97
C VAL A 688 -12.33 -53.58 -4.85
N THR A 689 -13.29 -54.48 -5.12
CA THR A 689 -14.34 -54.84 -4.15
C THR A 689 -14.17 -56.27 -3.63
N PHE A 690 -14.82 -56.58 -2.50
CA PHE A 690 -14.97 -57.95 -2.03
C PHE A 690 -16.31 -58.20 -1.34
N GLN A 691 -16.77 -59.45 -1.42
CA GLN A 691 -17.91 -59.96 -0.66
C GLN A 691 -17.46 -60.97 0.41
N THR A 692 -18.23 -61.04 1.50
CA THR A 692 -18.12 -62.08 2.53
C THR A 692 -19.03 -63.26 2.21
N THR A 693 -18.73 -64.43 2.79
CA THR A 693 -19.60 -65.63 2.73
C THR A 693 -20.95 -65.49 3.47
N THR A 694 -21.25 -64.29 3.99
CA THR A 694 -22.55 -63.91 4.57
C THR A 694 -23.27 -62.81 3.78
N GLY A 695 -22.66 -62.31 2.69
CA GLY A 695 -23.25 -61.40 1.72
C GLY A 695 -22.91 -59.93 1.91
N GLU A 696 -22.20 -59.56 2.98
CA GLU A 696 -21.71 -58.19 3.18
C GLU A 696 -20.69 -57.82 2.09
N PHE A 697 -20.84 -56.63 1.50
CA PHE A 697 -20.09 -56.18 0.31
C PHE A 697 -19.39 -54.85 0.57
N TYR A 698 -18.12 -54.75 0.18
CA TYR A 698 -17.23 -53.65 0.55
C TYR A 698 -16.35 -53.21 -0.61
N LEU A 699 -16.05 -51.91 -0.67
CA LEU A 699 -14.90 -51.38 -1.39
C LEU A 699 -13.66 -51.51 -0.50
N ALA A 700 -12.57 -52.05 -1.05
CA ALA A 700 -11.26 -52.01 -0.44
C ALA A 700 -10.47 -50.79 -0.94
N PRO A 701 -9.58 -50.21 -0.11
CA PRO A 701 -8.66 -49.17 -0.54
C PRO A 701 -7.60 -49.74 -1.50
N GLU A 702 -6.74 -48.86 -1.99
CA GLU A 702 -5.69 -49.21 -2.94
C GLU A 702 -4.46 -49.90 -2.30
N LEU A 703 -3.54 -50.34 -3.15
CA LEU A 703 -2.30 -51.00 -2.73
C LEU A 703 -1.13 -50.02 -2.48
N SER A 704 -1.28 -48.77 -2.92
CA SER A 704 -0.27 -47.70 -2.88
C SER A 704 -0.91 -46.38 -3.33
N ASN A 705 -0.36 -45.24 -2.93
CA ASN A 705 -0.80 -43.94 -3.47
C ASN A 705 -0.68 -43.95 -5.01
N ASN A 706 -1.81 -43.75 -5.68
CA ASN A 706 -1.98 -43.69 -7.13
C ASN A 706 -3.16 -42.74 -7.45
N ALA A 707 -3.49 -42.56 -8.73
CA ALA A 707 -4.56 -41.63 -9.13
C ALA A 707 -5.93 -42.01 -8.53
N ASP A 708 -6.26 -43.31 -8.51
CA ASP A 708 -7.52 -43.83 -7.99
C ASP A 708 -7.64 -43.60 -6.47
N ASN A 709 -6.54 -43.77 -5.71
CA ASN A 709 -6.51 -43.39 -4.30
C ASN A 709 -6.64 -41.87 -4.13
N LEU A 710 -5.82 -41.08 -4.83
CA LEU A 710 -5.80 -39.62 -4.72
C LEU A 710 -7.21 -39.03 -4.95
N LEU A 711 -7.92 -39.55 -5.95
CA LEU A 711 -9.32 -39.24 -6.23
C LEU A 711 -10.25 -39.65 -5.07
N LEU A 712 -10.15 -40.89 -4.55
CA LEU A 712 -11.00 -41.34 -3.45
C LEU A 712 -10.71 -40.65 -2.11
N THR A 713 -9.55 -40.01 -1.95
CA THR A 713 -9.15 -39.26 -0.75
C THR A 713 -9.24 -37.73 -0.92
N SER A 714 -9.69 -37.22 -2.07
CA SER A 714 -9.71 -35.76 -2.31
C SER A 714 -10.91 -35.04 -1.69
N LYS A 715 -12.09 -35.67 -1.66
CA LYS A 715 -13.36 -35.03 -1.22
C LYS A 715 -14.29 -36.04 -0.53
N PRO A 716 -15.27 -35.61 0.28
CA PRO A 716 -16.23 -36.52 0.91
C PRO A 716 -17.09 -37.28 -0.11
N ILE A 717 -17.16 -38.62 0.02
CA ILE A 717 -17.83 -39.48 -0.97
C ILE A 717 -19.34 -39.56 -0.69
N GLU A 718 -20.15 -39.09 -1.64
CA GLU A 718 -21.61 -39.18 -1.63
C GLU A 718 -22.09 -40.56 -2.12
N SER A 719 -21.63 -40.97 -3.31
CA SER A 719 -22.04 -42.24 -3.93
C SER A 719 -20.98 -42.86 -4.86
N ILE A 720 -21.11 -44.16 -5.13
CA ILE A 720 -20.28 -44.91 -6.09
C ILE A 720 -21.19 -45.75 -7.00
N SER A 721 -20.96 -45.72 -8.30
CA SER A 721 -21.57 -46.59 -9.32
C SER A 721 -20.59 -47.66 -9.76
N LEU A 722 -21.03 -48.93 -9.81
CA LEU A 722 -20.28 -50.03 -10.44
C LEU A 722 -20.83 -50.28 -11.85
N ASP A 723 -20.03 -49.96 -12.86
CA ASP A 723 -20.50 -49.75 -14.24
C ASP A 723 -20.17 -50.91 -15.19
N SER A 724 -18.98 -51.52 -15.05
CA SER A 724 -18.63 -52.79 -15.71
C SER A 724 -17.63 -53.63 -14.91
N VAL A 725 -17.62 -54.95 -15.11
CA VAL A 725 -16.58 -55.83 -14.58
C VAL A 725 -15.31 -55.65 -15.41
N SER A 726 -14.24 -55.22 -14.76
CA SER A 726 -12.90 -55.07 -15.32
C SER A 726 -12.07 -56.36 -15.15
N VAL A 727 -12.16 -56.98 -13.96
CA VAL A 727 -11.58 -58.31 -13.66
C VAL A 727 -12.60 -59.16 -12.88
N ASP A 728 -13.01 -60.26 -13.51
CA ASP A 728 -14.12 -61.16 -13.16
C ASP A 728 -13.80 -62.15 -12.00
N ASP A 729 -12.57 -62.14 -11.52
CA ASP A 729 -12.01 -62.93 -10.40
C ASP A 729 -10.61 -62.38 -10.08
N THR A 730 -10.35 -61.97 -8.84
CA THR A 730 -9.01 -61.57 -8.38
C THR A 730 -8.78 -61.92 -6.91
N PHE A 731 -7.52 -62.17 -6.53
CA PHE A 731 -7.15 -62.26 -5.13
C PHE A 731 -7.22 -60.90 -4.44
N LEU A 732 -7.73 -60.89 -3.22
CA LEU A 732 -7.68 -59.70 -2.37
C LEU A 732 -6.32 -59.65 -1.65
N ALA A 733 -5.50 -58.64 -1.94
CA ALA A 733 -4.22 -58.47 -1.25
C ALA A 733 -4.40 -58.34 0.28
N ALA A 734 -3.51 -58.96 1.05
CA ALA A 734 -3.58 -58.98 2.51
C ALA A 734 -3.13 -57.65 3.13
N ASN A 735 -2.08 -57.03 2.59
CA ASN A 735 -1.66 -55.69 2.99
C ASN A 735 -2.19 -54.65 1.99
N ARG A 736 -2.63 -53.51 2.51
CA ARG A 736 -3.19 -52.38 1.75
C ARG A 736 -2.74 -51.05 2.31
N LEU A 737 -2.84 -50.02 1.50
CA LEU A 737 -2.82 -48.65 1.98
C LEU A 737 -4.05 -48.41 2.88
N ASP A 738 -3.84 -47.78 4.03
CA ASP A 738 -4.91 -47.21 4.83
C ASP A 738 -5.18 -45.78 4.33
N ALA A 739 -6.18 -45.65 3.45
CA ALA A 739 -6.53 -44.42 2.75
C ALA A 739 -7.23 -43.40 3.66
N ASP A 740 -7.00 -42.11 3.41
CA ASP A 740 -7.57 -40.99 4.16
C ASP A 740 -8.88 -40.50 3.52
N TYR A 741 -10.01 -41.11 3.88
CA TYR A 741 -11.29 -40.70 3.31
C TYR A 741 -11.81 -39.46 4.05
N LYS A 742 -12.11 -38.38 3.31
CA LYS A 742 -12.66 -37.16 3.90
C LYS A 742 -14.11 -37.34 4.37
N VAL A 743 -14.47 -36.66 5.45
CA VAL A 743 -15.85 -36.41 5.86
C VAL A 743 -16.07 -34.90 6.05
N PRO A 744 -17.28 -34.36 5.83
CA PRO A 744 -17.57 -32.97 6.16
C PRO A 744 -17.40 -32.76 7.67
N VAL A 745 -16.90 -31.60 8.07
CA VAL A 745 -17.06 -31.10 9.44
C VAL A 745 -18.37 -30.32 9.49
N ALA A 746 -19.04 -30.31 10.63
CA ALA A 746 -20.15 -29.40 10.86
C ALA A 746 -19.56 -28.16 11.54
N ASP A 747 -19.51 -27.05 10.81
CA ASP A 747 -19.35 -25.76 11.45
C ASP A 747 -20.64 -25.39 12.21
N ASN A 748 -20.52 -24.62 13.29
CA ASN A 748 -21.60 -24.18 14.17
C ASN A 748 -21.22 -22.83 14.85
N PHE A 749 -20.28 -22.08 14.26
CA PHE A 749 -19.70 -20.85 14.81
C PHE A 749 -20.47 -19.61 14.36
N GLY A 750 -19.88 -18.67 13.62
CA GLY A 750 -20.61 -17.49 13.18
C GLY A 750 -19.77 -16.39 12.53
N ASP A 751 -20.07 -16.12 11.26
CA ASP A 751 -19.18 -15.39 10.36
C ASP A 751 -19.60 -13.93 10.17
N SER A 752 -18.71 -13.12 9.59
CA SER A 752 -18.87 -11.70 9.34
C SER A 752 -18.43 -11.36 7.90
N ILE A 753 -19.38 -11.40 6.97
CA ILE A 753 -19.14 -11.24 5.53
C ILE A 753 -19.71 -9.90 5.03
N ASP A 754 -18.89 -9.07 4.38
CA ASP A 754 -19.31 -7.85 3.68
C ASP A 754 -18.90 -7.93 2.19
N GLY A 755 -19.88 -7.95 1.30
CA GLY A 755 -19.66 -8.08 -0.15
C GLY A 755 -19.12 -6.83 -0.85
N GLY A 756 -19.09 -5.67 -0.19
CA GLY A 756 -18.50 -4.47 -0.80
C GLY A 756 -19.38 -3.84 -1.89
N ALA A 757 -19.13 -4.13 -3.18
CA ALA A 757 -19.58 -3.27 -4.28
C ALA A 757 -19.88 -3.92 -5.66
N GLY A 758 -20.53 -5.09 -5.74
CA GLY A 758 -20.84 -5.74 -7.02
C GLY A 758 -22.29 -6.10 -7.32
N ASN A 759 -22.53 -7.41 -7.39
CA ASN A 759 -23.79 -8.12 -7.63
C ASN A 759 -23.69 -9.52 -6.97
N ASP A 760 -23.46 -9.53 -5.67
CA ASP A 760 -22.57 -10.52 -5.02
C ASP A 760 -23.33 -11.77 -4.55
N LEU A 761 -22.64 -12.88 -4.34
CA LEU A 761 -23.22 -14.16 -3.87
C LEU A 761 -22.64 -14.52 -2.50
N ILE A 762 -23.42 -14.30 -1.45
CA ILE A 762 -22.97 -14.44 -0.05
C ILE A 762 -23.68 -15.62 0.63
N SER A 763 -22.93 -16.44 1.36
CA SER A 763 -23.40 -17.60 2.13
C SER A 763 -22.78 -17.64 3.54
N GLY A 764 -23.61 -17.76 4.58
CA GLY A 764 -23.18 -17.96 5.99
C GLY A 764 -23.16 -19.42 6.46
N ALA A 765 -23.57 -20.37 5.63
CA ALA A 765 -23.53 -21.81 5.90
C ALA A 765 -24.23 -22.30 7.20
N GLU A 766 -23.47 -22.64 8.26
CA GLU A 766 -23.98 -23.15 9.57
C GLU A 766 -23.41 -22.30 10.73
N GLY A 767 -23.99 -21.13 11.01
CA GLY A 767 -23.47 -20.23 12.05
C GLY A 767 -24.54 -19.44 12.83
N ASN A 768 -24.32 -18.13 12.96
CA ASN A 768 -25.23 -17.10 13.51
C ASN A 768 -24.82 -15.73 12.94
N ASP A 769 -25.04 -15.54 11.64
CA ASP A 769 -24.05 -14.84 10.81
C ASP A 769 -24.35 -13.36 10.60
N THR A 770 -23.33 -12.58 10.29
CA THR A 770 -23.44 -11.14 9.99
C THR A 770 -23.11 -10.92 8.52
N LEU A 771 -24.14 -10.88 7.68
CA LEU A 771 -24.00 -10.81 6.22
C LEU A 771 -24.43 -9.44 5.69
N ILE A 772 -23.58 -8.78 4.93
CA ILE A 772 -23.81 -7.43 4.37
C ILE A 772 -23.63 -7.50 2.85
N GLY A 773 -24.70 -7.17 2.10
CA GLY A 773 -24.68 -7.25 0.63
C GLY A 773 -23.94 -6.12 -0.10
N GLY A 774 -23.42 -5.11 0.60
CA GLY A 774 -22.71 -4.00 -0.07
C GLY A 774 -23.59 -3.12 -0.98
N THR A 775 -23.02 -2.60 -2.07
CA THR A 775 -23.72 -1.76 -3.06
C THR A 775 -23.95 -2.44 -4.42
N GLY A 776 -24.92 -3.36 -4.52
CA GLY A 776 -25.15 -4.07 -5.77
C GLY A 776 -26.59 -4.47 -6.10
N ALA A 777 -26.75 -5.75 -6.39
CA ALA A 777 -28.02 -6.45 -6.62
C ALA A 777 -27.90 -7.92 -6.18
N ASP A 778 -27.72 -8.08 -4.88
CA ASP A 778 -26.90 -9.14 -4.29
C ASP A 778 -27.77 -10.32 -3.82
N THR A 779 -27.18 -11.50 -3.72
CA THR A 779 -27.85 -12.76 -3.37
C THR A 779 -27.29 -13.29 -2.07
N ILE A 780 -28.00 -13.05 -0.97
CA ILE A 780 -27.55 -13.41 0.38
C ILE A 780 -28.32 -14.63 0.89
N LEU A 781 -27.59 -15.61 1.41
CA LEU A 781 -28.11 -16.81 2.05
C LEU A 781 -27.54 -16.85 3.48
N GLY A 782 -28.40 -16.74 4.50
CA GLY A 782 -28.02 -16.96 5.89
C GLY A 782 -27.55 -18.40 6.09
N GLY A 783 -28.50 -19.33 6.10
CA GLY A 783 -28.24 -20.76 6.22
C GLY A 783 -28.95 -21.34 7.43
N THR A 784 -28.21 -21.66 8.50
CA THR A 784 -28.78 -22.10 9.77
C THR A 784 -28.16 -21.37 10.96
N GLY A 785 -28.90 -20.44 11.57
CA GLY A 785 -28.42 -19.61 12.68
C GLY A 785 -29.48 -18.60 13.17
N ASP A 786 -29.17 -17.76 14.17
CA ASP A 786 -29.96 -16.56 14.48
C ASP A 786 -29.39 -15.36 13.68
N ASP A 787 -29.61 -15.31 12.37
CA ASP A 787 -28.77 -14.50 11.44
C ASP A 787 -29.09 -12.99 11.43
N SER A 788 -28.10 -12.17 11.09
CA SER A 788 -28.12 -10.71 11.09
C SER A 788 -27.80 -10.13 9.71
N ILE A 789 -28.76 -10.24 8.78
CA ILE A 789 -28.59 -9.92 7.36
C ILE A 789 -28.90 -8.45 7.06
N PHE A 790 -28.02 -7.77 6.32
CA PHE A 790 -28.19 -6.40 5.84
C PHE A 790 -28.33 -6.37 4.33
N VAL A 791 -29.39 -5.71 3.84
CA VAL A 791 -29.71 -5.60 2.40
C VAL A 791 -29.88 -4.16 1.93
N ALA A 792 -29.35 -3.87 0.76
CA ALA A 792 -29.38 -2.59 0.05
C ALA A 792 -30.41 -2.61 -1.09
N ARG A 793 -30.10 -2.10 -2.29
CA ARG A 793 -31.09 -1.69 -3.31
C ARG A 793 -31.11 -2.53 -4.61
N GLY A 794 -30.82 -3.82 -4.55
CA GLY A 794 -31.16 -4.73 -5.65
C GLY A 794 -31.52 -6.15 -5.22
N ASP A 795 -31.46 -6.41 -3.92
CA ASP A 795 -31.03 -7.68 -3.34
C ASP A 795 -32.14 -8.74 -3.26
N SER A 796 -31.70 -9.97 -3.14
CA SER A 796 -32.49 -11.16 -2.85
C SER A 796 -31.90 -11.91 -1.66
N ALA A 797 -32.47 -11.72 -0.46
CA ALA A 797 -31.98 -12.37 0.76
C ALA A 797 -32.92 -13.48 1.25
N THR A 798 -32.32 -14.60 1.70
CA THR A 798 -32.98 -15.66 2.48
C THR A 798 -32.24 -15.82 3.81
N GLY A 799 -32.97 -15.96 4.91
CA GLY A 799 -32.41 -16.36 6.21
C GLY A 799 -32.20 -17.87 6.22
N GLY A 800 -33.01 -18.61 6.96
CA GLY A 800 -33.24 -20.03 6.65
C GLY A 800 -33.86 -20.85 7.77
N ASP A 801 -33.00 -21.42 8.62
CA ASP A 801 -33.35 -22.31 9.73
C ASP A 801 -33.07 -21.60 11.09
N GLY A 802 -33.74 -20.46 11.35
CA GLY A 802 -33.34 -19.46 12.36
C GLY A 802 -34.42 -18.69 13.16
N ASP A 803 -34.00 -17.57 13.76
CA ASP A 803 -34.82 -16.50 14.40
C ASP A 803 -34.33 -15.13 13.82
N ASP A 804 -34.41 -14.96 12.51
CA ASP A 804 -33.54 -14.07 11.70
C ASP A 804 -33.84 -12.56 11.79
N TYR A 805 -32.84 -11.72 11.49
CA TYR A 805 -32.89 -10.26 11.65
C TYR A 805 -32.44 -9.46 10.41
N PHE A 806 -33.39 -9.16 9.52
CA PHE A 806 -33.14 -8.37 8.30
C PHE A 806 -33.11 -6.86 8.57
N THR A 807 -32.04 -6.18 8.16
CA THR A 807 -31.92 -4.72 8.19
C THR A 807 -31.82 -4.13 6.79
N LEU A 808 -32.79 -3.28 6.44
CA LEU A 808 -32.76 -2.49 5.21
C LEU A 808 -31.77 -1.32 5.33
N GLN A 809 -30.88 -1.19 4.35
CA GLN A 809 -29.95 -0.08 4.19
C GLN A 809 -30.42 0.92 3.11
N ASP A 810 -29.66 2.00 2.93
CA ASP A 810 -29.80 3.06 1.91
C ASP A 810 -28.39 3.67 1.78
N LEU A 811 -27.67 3.30 0.72
CA LEU A 811 -26.26 3.63 0.50
C LEU A 811 -26.09 4.80 -0.48
N GLY A 812 -27.20 5.38 -0.95
CA GLY A 812 -27.24 6.57 -1.80
C GLY A 812 -27.37 6.28 -3.30
N GLU A 813 -27.74 5.05 -3.66
CA GLU A 813 -27.74 4.52 -5.02
C GLU A 813 -28.77 5.22 -5.94
N ALA A 814 -28.50 5.19 -7.26
CA ALA A 814 -29.14 6.09 -8.21
C ALA A 814 -30.54 5.69 -8.73
N GLY A 815 -31.53 5.59 -7.85
CA GLY A 815 -32.97 5.52 -8.21
C GLY A 815 -33.71 4.35 -7.56
N ALA A 816 -34.92 4.03 -8.04
CA ALA A 816 -35.70 2.93 -7.47
C ALA A 816 -35.22 1.54 -7.96
N GLY A 817 -35.25 0.56 -7.08
CA GLY A 817 -34.98 -0.87 -7.32
C GLY A 817 -36.07 -1.78 -6.73
N THR A 818 -35.66 -3.00 -6.39
CA THR A 818 -36.44 -4.00 -5.66
C THR A 818 -35.55 -4.62 -4.59
N ILE A 819 -36.16 -5.05 -3.49
CA ILE A 819 -35.53 -5.91 -2.48
C ILE A 819 -36.52 -7.04 -2.22
N ASP A 820 -36.14 -8.29 -2.42
CA ASP A 820 -37.00 -9.45 -2.16
C ASP A 820 -36.42 -10.26 -1.00
N ILE A 821 -37.19 -10.36 0.10
CA ILE A 821 -36.75 -11.00 1.36
C ILE A 821 -37.58 -12.24 1.66
N VAL A 822 -36.92 -13.33 2.04
CA VAL A 822 -37.50 -14.52 2.66
C VAL A 822 -36.87 -14.67 4.03
N GLY A 823 -37.68 -14.84 5.07
CA GLY A 823 -37.19 -15.28 6.38
C GLY A 823 -36.84 -16.77 6.36
N GLY A 824 -37.47 -17.53 7.24
CA GLY A 824 -37.40 -18.98 7.31
C GLY A 824 -38.72 -19.64 7.70
N GLU A 825 -38.69 -20.96 7.86
CA GLU A 825 -39.70 -21.75 8.59
C GLU A 825 -39.03 -22.90 9.38
N GLY A 826 -37.70 -22.90 9.47
CA GLY A 826 -36.90 -23.92 10.15
C GLY A 826 -36.44 -23.44 11.54
N ASN A 827 -36.37 -24.35 12.51
CA ASN A 827 -35.87 -24.19 13.88
C ASN A 827 -36.39 -23.02 14.78
N GLU A 828 -37.19 -22.09 14.26
CA GLU A 828 -37.81 -20.93 14.93
C GLU A 828 -38.19 -21.10 16.42
N THR A 829 -37.95 -20.06 17.20
CA THR A 829 -38.37 -19.93 18.62
C THR A 829 -39.14 -18.63 18.92
N ALA A 830 -38.84 -17.53 18.22
CA ALA A 830 -39.49 -16.23 18.28
C ALA A 830 -39.99 -15.73 16.91
N GLY A 831 -39.39 -16.20 15.80
CA GLY A 831 -39.74 -15.87 14.42
C GLY A 831 -39.18 -14.53 13.95
N ASP A 832 -38.94 -14.46 12.65
CA ASP A 832 -38.03 -13.50 12.01
C ASP A 832 -38.52 -12.04 12.09
N THR A 833 -37.57 -11.12 11.96
CA THR A 833 -37.75 -9.69 12.24
C THR A 833 -37.11 -8.79 11.19
N LEU A 834 -37.90 -8.36 10.21
CA LEU A 834 -37.56 -7.26 9.30
C LEU A 834 -37.60 -5.90 10.03
N GLN A 835 -36.45 -5.24 10.13
CA GLN A 835 -36.35 -3.85 10.57
C GLN A 835 -36.77 -2.89 9.44
N LEU A 836 -37.98 -2.35 9.56
CA LEU A 836 -38.49 -1.30 8.67
C LEU A 836 -37.68 0.00 8.80
N THR A 837 -37.40 0.64 7.67
CA THR A 837 -36.74 1.96 7.63
C THR A 837 -37.61 3.07 8.27
N PRO A 838 -37.03 4.20 8.73
CA PRO A 838 -37.73 5.19 9.57
C PRO A 838 -38.94 5.90 8.92
N ASP A 839 -39.03 5.81 7.59
CA ASP A 839 -40.07 6.42 6.76
C ASP A 839 -41.20 5.44 6.38
N VAL A 840 -40.96 4.12 6.48
CA VAL A 840 -41.97 3.08 6.26
C VAL A 840 -42.69 2.80 7.59
N THR A 841 -44.02 2.85 7.59
CA THR A 841 -44.80 2.41 8.76
C THR A 841 -45.63 1.17 8.47
N TYR A 842 -46.04 0.46 9.53
CA TYR A 842 -46.97 -0.67 9.45
C TYR A 842 -48.33 -0.34 8.80
N ALA A 843 -48.63 0.94 8.51
CA ALA A 843 -49.82 1.36 7.76
C ALA A 843 -49.61 1.44 6.23
N ASP A 844 -48.35 1.41 5.78
CA ASP A 844 -47.93 1.55 4.38
C ASP A 844 -47.65 0.17 3.73
N ILE A 845 -47.49 -0.87 4.56
CA ILE A 845 -47.35 -2.26 4.16
C ILE A 845 -48.67 -2.84 3.60
N THR A 846 -48.60 -3.39 2.40
CA THR A 846 -49.66 -4.19 1.78
C THR A 846 -49.40 -5.67 2.04
N PHE A 847 -49.95 -6.20 3.13
CA PHE A 847 -49.90 -7.64 3.44
C PHE A 847 -50.64 -8.47 2.38
N THR A 848 -49.96 -9.49 1.86
CA THR A 848 -50.45 -10.47 0.89
C THR A 848 -50.86 -11.78 1.59
N ASN A 849 -50.18 -12.15 2.67
CA ASN A 849 -50.55 -13.21 3.60
C ASN A 849 -50.62 -12.67 5.05
N THR A 850 -51.54 -13.21 5.84
CA THR A 850 -51.71 -12.91 7.28
C THR A 850 -52.27 -14.12 8.06
N ASP A 851 -51.98 -15.34 7.64
CA ASP A 851 -52.54 -16.57 8.23
C ASP A 851 -51.59 -17.15 9.29
N ASP A 852 -51.84 -16.83 10.56
CA ASP A 852 -51.02 -17.24 11.73
C ASP A 852 -51.06 -18.75 12.04
N THR A 853 -51.58 -19.57 11.11
CA THR A 853 -51.68 -21.03 11.26
C THR A 853 -50.58 -21.81 10.53
N ALA A 854 -49.73 -21.15 9.73
CA ALA A 854 -48.76 -21.80 8.86
C ALA A 854 -47.48 -20.96 8.63
N GLY A 855 -47.09 -20.20 9.66
CA GLY A 855 -45.91 -19.33 9.65
C GLY A 855 -46.07 -18.04 8.83
N GLY A 856 -45.23 -17.06 9.15
CA GLY A 856 -45.03 -15.82 8.39
C GLY A 856 -46.16 -14.78 8.24
N LEU A 857 -45.80 -13.49 8.39
CA LEU A 857 -46.43 -12.42 7.60
C LEU A 857 -45.74 -12.28 6.24
N SER A 858 -46.52 -12.11 5.16
CA SER A 858 -45.97 -11.77 3.84
C SER A 858 -46.61 -10.49 3.30
N GLY A 859 -45.85 -9.67 2.58
CA GLY A 859 -46.34 -8.39 2.07
C GLY A 859 -45.36 -7.66 1.16
N ASN A 860 -45.64 -6.38 0.93
CA ASN A 860 -44.72 -5.44 0.29
C ASN A 860 -44.99 -4.01 0.74
N PHE A 861 -44.00 -3.13 0.57
CA PHE A 861 -44.10 -1.68 0.73
C PHE A 861 -43.16 -0.97 -0.26
N SER A 862 -43.09 0.36 -0.18
CA SER A 862 -42.11 1.14 -0.94
C SER A 862 -41.38 2.12 -0.04
N MET A 863 -40.07 2.25 -0.26
CA MET A 863 -39.18 3.20 0.41
C MET A 863 -39.30 4.61 -0.20
N ALA A 864 -38.60 5.59 0.39
CA ALA A 864 -38.79 7.02 0.10
C ALA A 864 -38.26 7.45 -1.29
N ASP A 865 -37.27 6.73 -1.79
CA ASP A 865 -36.68 6.79 -3.14
C ASP A 865 -37.63 6.21 -4.22
N GLY A 866 -38.42 5.21 -3.85
CA GLY A 866 -39.34 4.46 -4.70
C GLY A 866 -39.04 2.96 -4.81
N THR A 867 -37.98 2.45 -4.18
CA THR A 867 -37.64 1.01 -4.14
C THR A 867 -38.76 0.21 -3.49
N VAL A 868 -39.06 -0.97 -4.05
CA VAL A 868 -40.14 -1.84 -3.60
C VAL A 868 -39.56 -3.02 -2.82
N VAL A 869 -39.89 -3.12 -1.54
CA VAL A 869 -39.52 -4.26 -0.70
C VAL A 869 -40.66 -5.26 -0.72
N THR A 870 -40.40 -6.49 -1.15
CA THR A 870 -41.26 -7.66 -0.92
C THR A 870 -40.70 -8.45 0.25
N PHE A 871 -41.57 -9.04 1.08
CA PHE A 871 -41.13 -9.99 2.09
C PHE A 871 -42.12 -11.15 2.28
N SER A 872 -41.62 -12.30 2.67
CA SER A 872 -42.37 -13.38 3.32
C SER A 872 -41.71 -13.78 4.64
N GLU A 873 -42.50 -14.38 5.54
CA GLU A 873 -42.03 -15.00 6.79
C GLU A 873 -41.48 -14.05 7.95
N ILE A 874 -42.29 -13.14 8.62
CA ILE A 874 -41.84 -12.05 9.62
C ILE A 874 -42.87 -11.52 10.77
N GLU A 875 -42.54 -10.78 11.92
CA GLU A 875 -43.50 -9.94 12.82
C GLU A 875 -43.21 -8.57 13.60
N ASN A 876 -42.17 -8.36 14.46
CA ASN A 876 -42.22 -7.66 15.81
C ASN A 876 -42.20 -6.06 16.03
N ILE A 877 -42.71 -5.47 17.18
CA ILE A 877 -42.69 -3.98 17.56
C ILE A 877 -42.80 -3.56 19.12
N ILE A 878 -42.70 -2.24 19.57
CA ILE A 878 -42.41 -1.68 20.98
C ILE A 878 -43.18 -0.35 21.48
N CYS A 879 -43.19 0.12 22.81
CA CYS A 879 -43.34 1.55 23.42
C CYS A 879 -44.08 1.84 24.82
N PHE A 880 -43.72 2.80 25.77
CA PHE A 880 -44.08 2.93 27.28
C PHE A 880 -44.96 4.14 27.92
N THR A 881 -45.32 4.29 29.26
CA THR A 881 -46.57 5.02 29.85
C THR A 881 -46.55 6.11 31.04
N PRO A 882 -47.67 6.90 31.37
CA PRO A 882 -47.77 8.06 32.31
C PRO A 882 -48.43 7.94 33.72
N GLY A 883 -48.42 9.06 34.47
CA GLY A 883 -48.77 9.18 35.90
C GLY A 883 -47.54 8.89 36.77
N THR A 884 -46.72 7.98 36.26
CA THR A 884 -45.33 7.64 36.61
C THR A 884 -44.51 8.82 37.12
N GLN A 885 -44.11 8.75 38.39
CA GLN A 885 -43.20 9.68 39.05
C GLN A 885 -41.74 9.45 38.61
N ILE A 886 -41.13 10.41 37.92
CA ILE A 886 -39.71 10.38 37.56
C ILE A 886 -38.90 11.18 38.58
N LEU A 887 -37.72 10.69 38.97
CA LEU A 887 -36.84 11.35 39.92
C LEU A 887 -36.10 12.54 39.28
N THR A 888 -36.23 13.75 39.85
CA THR A 888 -35.56 14.97 39.37
C THR A 888 -34.72 15.64 40.44
N GLN A 889 -33.91 16.65 40.08
CA GLN A 889 -33.15 17.48 41.03
C GLN A 889 -34.01 18.16 42.13
N PHE A 890 -35.33 18.26 41.94
CA PHE A 890 -36.28 18.83 42.91
C PHE A 890 -37.11 17.75 43.65
N GLY A 891 -36.73 16.47 43.51
CA GLY A 891 -37.51 15.32 43.96
C GLY A 891 -38.35 14.70 42.83
N GLU A 892 -39.23 13.78 43.18
CA GLU A 892 -40.05 13.01 42.24
C GLU A 892 -41.21 13.84 41.67
N ARG A 893 -41.41 13.78 40.34
CA ARG A 893 -42.44 14.55 39.61
C ARG A 893 -43.16 13.65 38.58
N PRO A 894 -44.47 13.78 38.36
CA PRO A 894 -45.17 12.97 37.35
C PRO A 894 -44.66 13.30 35.95
N ILE A 895 -44.48 12.28 35.10
CA ILE A 895 -43.93 12.39 33.75
C ILE A 895 -44.69 13.39 32.88
N GLU A 896 -46.02 13.49 33.00
CA GLU A 896 -46.82 14.49 32.28
C GLU A 896 -46.65 15.95 32.76
N THR A 897 -45.86 16.16 33.83
CA THR A 897 -45.47 17.49 34.33
C THR A 897 -44.02 17.87 33.99
N LEU A 898 -43.25 16.95 33.40
CA LEU A 898 -41.88 17.19 32.94
C LEU A 898 -41.88 17.93 31.60
N LYS A 899 -40.75 18.58 31.31
CA LYS A 899 -40.53 19.38 30.10
C LYS A 899 -39.08 19.30 29.65
N LEU A 900 -38.85 19.72 28.41
CA LEU A 900 -37.52 19.99 27.86
C LEU A 900 -36.69 20.84 28.85
N GLY A 901 -35.48 20.40 29.15
CA GLY A 901 -34.57 21.05 30.10
C GLY A 901 -34.83 20.78 31.59
N ASP A 902 -35.83 19.99 31.97
CA ASP A 902 -35.94 19.51 33.35
C ASP A 902 -34.83 18.47 33.64
N MET A 903 -34.07 18.67 34.71
CA MET A 903 -32.97 17.77 35.10
C MET A 903 -33.47 16.53 35.84
N VAL A 904 -33.40 15.37 35.18
CA VAL A 904 -33.70 14.04 35.74
C VAL A 904 -32.44 13.43 36.35
N ILE A 905 -32.60 12.62 37.39
CA ILE A 905 -31.52 11.78 37.95
C ILE A 905 -31.49 10.46 37.17
N THR A 906 -30.38 10.23 36.47
CA THR A 906 -30.01 8.98 35.80
C THR A 906 -29.09 8.15 36.71
N ARG A 907 -28.89 6.87 36.39
CA ARG A 907 -28.05 5.95 37.18
C ARG A 907 -26.57 6.27 37.06
N ASP A 908 -26.10 6.38 35.83
CA ASP A 908 -24.67 6.31 35.52
C ASP A 908 -24.04 7.71 35.42
N HIS A 909 -24.79 8.69 34.90
CA HIS A 909 -24.28 10.03 34.62
C HIS A 909 -24.89 11.15 35.49
N GLY A 910 -25.68 10.81 36.50
CA GLY A 910 -26.17 11.76 37.50
C GLY A 910 -27.30 12.66 37.00
N LEU A 911 -27.09 13.97 36.90
CA LEU A 911 -28.15 14.91 36.49
C LEU A 911 -28.06 15.23 34.99
N ARG A 912 -29.02 14.72 34.21
CA ARG A 912 -29.14 14.99 32.77
C ARG A 912 -30.42 15.79 32.44
N PRO A 913 -30.38 16.74 31.49
CA PRO A 913 -31.57 17.44 31.03
C PRO A 913 -32.42 16.54 30.12
N ILE A 914 -33.74 16.50 30.32
CA ILE A 914 -34.64 15.92 29.30
C ILE A 914 -34.48 16.72 28.01
N ARG A 915 -34.13 16.03 26.93
CA ARG A 915 -33.95 16.62 25.60
C ARG A 915 -35.16 16.46 24.70
N TRP A 916 -35.97 15.43 24.90
CA TRP A 916 -37.26 15.30 24.23
C TRP A 916 -38.30 14.54 25.09
N ILE A 917 -39.58 14.83 24.87
CA ILE A 917 -40.71 14.18 25.55
C ILE A 917 -41.95 14.04 24.63
N GLY A 918 -42.35 12.80 24.33
CA GLY A 918 -43.51 12.49 23.48
C GLY A 918 -44.63 11.75 24.19
N LYS A 919 -45.78 11.62 23.51
CA LYS A 919 -46.92 10.81 23.98
C LYS A 919 -47.93 10.45 22.88
N ARG A 920 -48.52 9.26 22.97
CA ARG A 920 -49.58 8.73 22.09
C ARG A 920 -50.68 8.07 22.93
N ARG A 921 -51.94 8.02 22.45
CA ARG A 921 -53.07 7.42 23.19
C ARG A 921 -53.72 6.32 22.36
N VAL A 922 -53.97 5.15 22.97
CA VAL A 922 -54.42 3.90 22.29
C VAL A 922 -55.38 3.10 23.17
N ALA A 923 -56.03 2.06 22.61
CA ALA A 923 -56.86 1.13 23.38
C ALA A 923 -55.97 0.20 24.23
N GLY A 924 -56.21 0.14 25.54
CA GLY A 924 -55.34 -0.55 26.50
C GLY A 924 -55.59 -2.05 26.63
N ARG A 925 -55.58 -2.80 25.53
CA ARG A 925 -55.98 -4.23 25.47
C ARG A 925 -55.05 -5.07 24.60
N GLY A 926 -55.00 -6.39 24.84
CA GLY A 926 -54.15 -7.31 24.07
C GLY A 926 -52.67 -6.88 24.05
N LYS A 927 -52.02 -6.85 22.87
CA LYS A 927 -50.61 -6.41 22.72
C LYS A 927 -50.35 -4.92 23.07
N PHE A 928 -51.40 -4.15 23.37
CA PHE A 928 -51.33 -2.78 23.90
C PHE A 928 -51.92 -2.65 25.32
N ALA A 929 -52.11 -3.74 26.07
CA ALA A 929 -52.45 -3.67 27.49
C ALA A 929 -51.21 -3.34 28.32
N PRO A 930 -51.22 -2.29 29.18
CA PRO A 930 -50.05 -1.94 29.97
C PRO A 930 -49.74 -2.98 31.06
N ILE A 931 -48.46 -3.12 31.37
CA ILE A 931 -47.95 -3.95 32.46
C ILE A 931 -47.82 -3.09 33.72
N ALA A 932 -48.38 -3.56 34.83
CA ALA A 932 -48.25 -2.96 36.14
C ALA A 932 -47.29 -3.76 37.01
N VAL A 933 -46.14 -3.17 37.33
CA VAL A 933 -45.11 -3.70 38.22
C VAL A 933 -45.37 -3.14 39.62
N ASN A 934 -45.81 -3.96 40.57
CA ASN A 934 -46.15 -3.53 41.93
C ASN A 934 -44.90 -3.28 42.77
N CYS A 935 -45.07 -2.55 43.88
CA CYS A 935 -43.98 -2.08 44.76
C CYS A 935 -43.20 -3.16 45.53
N ASN A 936 -43.46 -4.46 45.31
CA ASN A 936 -42.69 -5.56 45.88
C ASN A 936 -41.90 -6.35 44.81
N ALA A 937 -42.14 -6.09 43.51
CA ALA A 937 -41.54 -6.86 42.42
C ALA A 937 -40.04 -6.56 42.23
N LEU A 938 -39.62 -5.32 42.54
CA LEU A 938 -38.27 -4.81 42.30
C LEU A 938 -37.85 -3.86 43.43
N ASP A 939 -36.55 -3.86 43.74
CA ASP A 939 -36.00 -2.99 44.77
C ASP A 939 -36.14 -1.51 44.42
N GLY A 940 -36.37 -0.68 45.44
CA GLY A 940 -36.57 0.77 45.31
C GLY A 940 -37.99 1.23 44.94
N ALA A 941 -38.83 0.33 44.41
CA ALA A 941 -40.20 0.63 43.96
C ALA A 941 -41.08 1.23 45.09
N ARG A 942 -41.70 2.39 44.84
CA ARG A 942 -42.52 3.12 45.82
C ARG A 942 -44.02 3.01 45.58
N ASN A 943 -44.43 3.04 44.32
CA ASN A 943 -45.81 2.81 43.86
C ASN A 943 -45.78 1.79 42.70
N PRO A 944 -46.93 1.22 42.30
CA PRO A 944 -46.99 0.38 41.11
C PRO A 944 -46.68 1.16 39.84
N LEU A 945 -45.55 0.84 39.19
CA LEU A 945 -45.12 1.39 37.92
C LEU A 945 -45.99 0.82 36.79
N LEU A 946 -46.52 1.67 35.91
CA LEU A 946 -47.36 1.28 34.78
C LEU A 946 -46.64 1.58 33.47
N VAL A 947 -46.24 0.54 32.75
CA VAL A 947 -45.44 0.59 31.52
C VAL A 947 -46.09 -0.27 30.43
N SER A 948 -45.46 -0.44 29.28
CA SER A 948 -46.00 -1.29 28.21
C SER A 948 -45.43 -2.71 28.25
N PRO A 949 -45.96 -3.64 27.45
CA PRO A 949 -45.39 -4.97 27.28
C PRO A 949 -43.89 -4.95 26.93
N GLN A 950 -43.44 -4.02 26.09
CA GLN A 950 -42.10 -4.04 25.52
C GLN A 950 -41.11 -3.07 26.20
N HIS A 951 -41.52 -2.41 27.28
CA HIS A 951 -40.64 -1.48 28.01
C HIS A 951 -39.63 -2.23 28.86
N ARG A 952 -38.34 -1.89 28.76
CA ARG A 952 -37.27 -2.57 29.51
C ARG A 952 -37.04 -1.96 30.89
N ILE A 953 -36.87 -2.84 31.87
CA ILE A 953 -36.70 -2.51 33.29
C ILE A 953 -35.39 -3.13 33.77
N LEU A 954 -34.62 -2.39 34.57
CA LEU A 954 -33.33 -2.85 35.05
C LEU A 954 -33.51 -3.95 36.11
N PHE A 955 -32.94 -5.11 35.86
CA PHE A 955 -32.77 -6.19 36.81
C PHE A 955 -31.30 -6.22 37.29
N THR A 956 -31.08 -6.37 38.59
CA THR A 956 -29.75 -6.27 39.20
C THR A 956 -29.51 -7.33 40.25
N GLY A 957 -28.30 -7.88 40.33
CA GLY A 957 -27.86 -8.77 41.40
C GLY A 957 -27.33 -10.11 40.90
N TYR A 958 -26.92 -10.98 41.83
CA TYR A 958 -26.10 -12.17 41.54
C TYR A 958 -26.68 -13.13 40.48
N ARG A 959 -28.00 -13.15 40.26
CA ARG A 959 -28.61 -13.94 39.18
C ARG A 959 -28.25 -13.42 37.79
N ALA A 960 -28.16 -12.10 37.58
CA ALA A 960 -27.77 -11.55 36.29
C ALA A 960 -26.30 -11.89 35.99
N GLU A 961 -25.43 -11.66 36.99
CA GLU A 961 -23.99 -11.96 36.93
C GLU A 961 -23.70 -13.45 36.68
N LEU A 962 -24.44 -14.36 37.34
CA LEU A 962 -24.24 -15.80 37.24
C LEU A 962 -24.92 -16.48 36.03
N LEU A 963 -25.90 -15.82 35.40
CA LEU A 963 -26.63 -16.38 34.25
C LEU A 963 -26.25 -15.74 32.90
N PHE A 964 -25.76 -14.50 32.90
CA PHE A 964 -25.49 -13.72 31.68
C PHE A 964 -24.14 -12.99 31.71
N GLY A 965 -23.28 -13.24 32.71
CA GLY A 965 -22.02 -12.53 32.92
C GLY A 965 -22.16 -11.05 33.37
N GLN A 966 -23.34 -10.46 33.21
CA GLN A 966 -23.60 -9.04 33.40
C GLN A 966 -24.22 -8.73 34.77
N THR A 967 -23.62 -7.82 35.54
CA THR A 967 -24.11 -7.47 36.88
C THR A 967 -25.48 -6.76 36.90
N GLU A 968 -25.86 -6.14 35.78
CA GLU A 968 -27.13 -5.44 35.57
C GLU A 968 -27.63 -5.64 34.12
N VAL A 969 -28.91 -5.96 33.93
CA VAL A 969 -29.51 -6.28 32.60
C VAL A 969 -30.89 -5.65 32.44
N LEU A 970 -31.32 -5.40 31.20
CA LEU A 970 -32.58 -4.74 30.85
C LEU A 970 -33.64 -5.73 30.32
N VAL A 971 -34.71 -5.94 31.11
CA VAL A 971 -35.74 -6.95 30.84
C VAL A 971 -37.08 -6.31 30.44
N ALA A 972 -37.64 -6.71 29.29
CA ALA A 972 -38.95 -6.22 28.84
C ALA A 972 -40.08 -6.62 29.82
N ALA A 973 -40.94 -5.67 30.19
CA ALA A 973 -41.93 -5.86 31.25
C ALA A 973 -42.96 -6.98 30.97
N LYS A 974 -43.23 -7.35 29.72
CA LYS A 974 -44.06 -8.53 29.36
C LYS A 974 -43.43 -9.86 29.80
N HIS A 975 -42.09 -9.92 29.88
CA HIS A 975 -41.36 -11.10 30.34
C HIS A 975 -41.35 -11.21 31.88
N LEU A 976 -41.50 -10.09 32.59
CA LEU A 976 -41.57 -10.04 34.06
C LEU A 976 -42.95 -10.43 34.65
N VAL A 977 -43.95 -10.76 33.83
CA VAL A 977 -45.35 -11.00 34.28
C VAL A 977 -45.50 -12.34 35.02
N ASP A 978 -45.54 -12.28 36.35
CA ASP A 978 -45.76 -13.42 37.25
C ASP A 978 -47.26 -13.63 37.62
N GLY A 979 -48.12 -12.65 37.35
CA GLY A 979 -49.52 -12.63 37.76
C GLY A 979 -49.76 -12.31 39.26
N ARG A 980 -48.71 -12.16 40.08
CA ARG A 980 -48.79 -11.79 41.52
C ARG A 980 -48.38 -10.34 41.70
N ASP A 981 -47.09 -10.03 41.54
CA ASP A 981 -46.52 -8.69 41.74
C ASP A 981 -46.25 -7.94 40.42
N VAL A 982 -46.28 -8.59 39.26
CA VAL A 982 -46.27 -7.97 37.92
C VAL A 982 -47.44 -8.50 37.09
N GLN A 983 -48.31 -7.59 36.60
CA GLN A 983 -49.61 -7.94 36.05
C GLN A 983 -49.99 -7.11 34.82
N ILE A 984 -50.51 -7.75 33.77
CA ILE A 984 -51.22 -7.07 32.67
C ILE A 984 -52.47 -6.38 33.23
N ARG A 985 -52.67 -5.09 32.93
CA ARG A 985 -53.85 -4.31 33.35
C ARG A 985 -54.59 -3.74 32.15
N GLU A 986 -55.48 -4.56 31.58
CA GLU A 986 -56.39 -4.09 30.53
C GLU A 986 -57.25 -2.90 30.99
N GLN A 987 -57.37 -1.90 30.13
CA GLN A 987 -58.24 -0.73 30.31
C GLN A 987 -58.76 -0.22 28.96
N ASP A 988 -59.88 0.50 28.97
CA ASP A 988 -60.53 0.94 27.71
C ASP A 988 -59.63 1.83 26.86
N GLU A 989 -58.81 2.68 27.48
CA GLU A 989 -57.88 3.56 26.78
C GLU A 989 -56.71 3.92 27.68
N VAL A 990 -55.49 3.77 27.17
CA VAL A 990 -54.21 4.05 27.84
C VAL A 990 -53.49 5.14 27.06
N THR A 991 -52.73 5.99 27.75
CA THR A 991 -51.77 6.88 27.07
C THR A 991 -50.39 6.28 27.29
N TYR A 992 -49.52 6.41 26.32
CA TYR A 992 -48.11 6.03 26.33
C TYR A 992 -47.28 7.33 26.20
N PHE A 993 -46.17 7.46 26.94
CA PHE A 993 -45.26 8.60 27.04
C PHE A 993 -43.81 8.12 26.94
N HIS A 994 -42.94 8.94 26.36
CA HIS A 994 -41.51 8.64 26.18
C HIS A 994 -40.67 9.87 26.56
N ILE A 995 -39.47 9.65 27.11
CA ILE A 995 -38.52 10.72 27.48
C ILE A 995 -37.09 10.34 27.12
N MET A 996 -36.37 11.26 26.47
CA MET A 996 -35.05 11.04 25.88
C MET A 996 -34.00 12.01 26.42
N PHE A 997 -32.74 11.57 26.44
CA PHE A 997 -31.56 12.29 26.90
C PHE A 997 -30.48 12.30 25.82
N ASP A 998 -29.33 12.91 26.12
CA ASP A 998 -28.14 13.01 25.24
C ASP A 998 -27.44 11.66 24.94
N HIS A 999 -27.92 10.55 25.52
CA HIS A 999 -27.51 9.16 25.32
C HIS A 999 -28.66 8.25 25.80
N HIS A 1000 -28.55 6.92 25.64
CA HIS A 1000 -29.36 5.99 26.43
C HIS A 1000 -29.00 6.13 27.92
N GLU A 1001 -29.94 6.60 28.73
CA GLU A 1001 -29.75 6.75 30.18
C GLU A 1001 -30.69 5.81 30.95
N ILE A 1002 -30.19 5.10 31.96
CA ILE A 1002 -31.05 4.42 32.94
C ILE A 1002 -31.63 5.46 33.90
N ILE A 1003 -32.95 5.49 34.07
CA ILE A 1003 -33.66 6.50 34.88
C ILE A 1003 -34.50 5.88 35.99
N TYR A 1004 -34.86 6.67 37.01
CA TYR A 1004 -35.70 6.20 38.12
C TYR A 1004 -37.17 6.61 37.95
N ALA A 1005 -38.03 5.62 37.68
CA ALA A 1005 -39.47 5.72 37.50
C ALA A 1005 -40.21 4.98 38.64
N GLU A 1006 -41.03 5.69 39.41
CA GLU A 1006 -41.62 5.23 40.69
C GLU A 1006 -40.59 4.66 41.70
N GLY A 1007 -39.31 5.01 41.55
CA GLY A 1007 -38.17 4.47 42.32
C GLY A 1007 -37.53 3.21 41.74
N VAL A 1008 -38.12 2.61 40.70
CA VAL A 1008 -37.52 1.51 39.91
C VAL A 1008 -36.57 2.08 38.86
N ALA A 1009 -35.45 1.42 38.61
CA ALA A 1009 -34.57 1.76 37.49
C ALA A 1009 -35.11 1.17 36.17
N THR A 1010 -35.30 1.99 35.14
CA THR A 1010 -35.81 1.59 33.82
C THR A 1010 -34.95 2.18 32.70
N GLU A 1011 -35.12 1.68 31.47
CA GLU A 1011 -34.67 2.42 30.29
C GLU A 1011 -35.30 3.82 30.25
N SER A 1012 -34.59 4.77 29.67
CA SER A 1012 -35.22 5.93 29.02
C SER A 1012 -35.62 5.55 27.58
N PHE A 1013 -36.20 6.48 26.82
CA PHE A 1013 -36.50 6.21 25.43
C PHE A 1013 -35.19 6.12 24.63
N HIS A 1014 -34.85 4.91 24.20
CA HIS A 1014 -33.80 4.69 23.22
C HIS A 1014 -34.28 5.11 21.84
N ALA A 1015 -33.46 5.88 21.13
CA ALA A 1015 -33.80 6.46 19.83
C ALA A 1015 -33.25 5.65 18.64
N GLY A 1016 -33.26 4.31 18.76
CA GLY A 1016 -33.28 3.43 17.60
C GLY A 1016 -34.65 3.47 16.91
N ASP A 1017 -34.75 2.95 15.70
CA ASP A 1017 -35.86 3.29 14.79
C ASP A 1017 -37.21 2.68 15.19
N THR A 1018 -37.23 1.55 15.89
CA THR A 1018 -38.44 1.01 16.56
C THR A 1018 -39.03 1.98 17.59
N GLY A 1019 -38.20 2.89 18.13
CA GLY A 1019 -38.62 3.98 18.99
C GLY A 1019 -39.06 5.20 18.20
N LEU A 1020 -38.21 5.70 17.28
CA LEU A 1020 -38.44 6.95 16.54
C LEU A 1020 -39.68 6.88 15.63
N SER A 1021 -39.94 5.72 15.02
CA SER A 1021 -41.11 5.43 14.18
C SER A 1021 -42.44 5.64 14.93
N ALA A 1022 -42.51 5.31 16.22
CA ALA A 1022 -43.73 5.38 17.03
C ALA A 1022 -44.21 6.82 17.34
N ILE A 1023 -43.37 7.82 17.07
CA ILE A 1023 -43.59 9.25 17.35
C ILE A 1023 -44.31 9.93 16.18
N SER A 1024 -45.30 10.78 16.47
CA SER A 1024 -46.00 11.57 15.46
C SER A 1024 -45.15 12.70 14.88
N GLN A 1025 -45.25 12.94 13.57
CA GLN A 1025 -44.44 13.92 12.81
C GLN A 1025 -44.13 15.22 13.57
N PRO A 1026 -45.09 15.99 14.13
CA PRO A 1026 -44.78 17.29 14.73
C PRO A 1026 -43.90 17.21 16.00
N ALA A 1027 -43.82 16.02 16.62
CA ALA A 1027 -42.94 15.74 17.75
C ALA A 1027 -41.62 15.09 17.31
N ARG A 1028 -41.56 14.45 16.14
CA ARG A 1028 -40.30 14.00 15.51
C ARG A 1028 -39.55 15.20 14.91
N ASP A 1029 -40.27 16.13 14.28
CA ASP A 1029 -39.75 17.44 13.83
C ASP A 1029 -39.17 18.28 14.99
N GLU A 1030 -39.80 18.22 16.18
CA GLU A 1030 -39.32 18.87 17.41
C GLU A 1030 -38.06 18.17 17.97
N LEU A 1031 -38.03 16.83 17.98
CA LEU A 1031 -36.85 16.02 18.34
C LEU A 1031 -35.65 16.35 17.44
N PHE A 1032 -35.83 16.26 16.12
CA PHE A 1032 -34.84 16.58 15.09
C PHE A 1032 -34.49 18.08 14.95
N ALA A 1033 -35.05 18.95 15.81
CA ALA A 1033 -34.67 20.36 15.92
C ALA A 1033 -33.95 20.67 17.25
N ILE A 1034 -34.01 19.76 18.22
CA ILE A 1034 -33.26 19.81 19.49
C ILE A 1034 -31.96 19.01 19.37
N PHE A 1035 -31.99 17.93 18.57
CA PHE A 1035 -30.86 17.11 18.16
C PHE A 1035 -30.74 17.10 16.61
N PRO A 1036 -30.07 18.07 15.99
CA PRO A 1036 -29.77 18.02 14.55
C PRO A 1036 -29.03 16.76 14.11
N GLU A 1037 -28.13 16.25 14.96
CA GLU A 1037 -27.32 15.05 14.75
C GLU A 1037 -28.12 13.77 14.49
N LEU A 1038 -29.35 13.66 15.04
CA LEU A 1038 -30.27 12.56 14.75
C LEU A 1038 -30.87 12.62 13.32
N ARG A 1039 -30.42 13.56 12.47
CA ARG A 1039 -30.68 13.61 11.03
C ARG A 1039 -29.46 13.24 10.17
N SER A 1040 -28.27 13.09 10.76
CA SER A 1040 -27.02 13.18 9.98
C SER A 1040 -25.81 12.43 10.55
N ALA A 1041 -26.01 11.55 11.54
CA ALA A 1041 -24.97 10.68 12.10
C ALA A 1041 -25.58 9.46 12.83
N PRO A 1042 -26.01 8.41 12.11
CA PRO A 1042 -26.45 7.17 12.76
C PRO A 1042 -25.27 6.49 13.47
N GLY A 1043 -25.46 6.03 14.71
CA GLY A 1043 -24.42 5.29 15.46
C GLY A 1043 -24.29 5.69 16.93
N ARG A 1044 -24.12 6.99 17.24
CA ARG A 1044 -23.85 7.48 18.62
C ARG A 1044 -24.93 7.21 19.67
N HIS A 1045 -26.08 6.65 19.28
CA HIS A 1045 -27.15 6.14 20.14
C HIS A 1045 -27.61 4.73 19.73
N ARG A 1046 -26.71 3.85 19.27
CA ARG A 1046 -26.97 2.39 19.14
C ARG A 1046 -26.69 1.63 20.44
N GLU A 1047 -25.72 2.06 21.24
CA GLU A 1047 -25.42 1.48 22.56
C GLU A 1047 -26.64 1.53 23.51
N THR A 1048 -27.21 0.36 23.81
CA THR A 1048 -28.17 0.26 24.92
C THR A 1048 -27.44 0.33 26.25
N ALA A 1049 -28.01 1.06 27.23
CA ALA A 1049 -27.30 1.34 28.48
C ALA A 1049 -26.91 0.08 29.31
N ARG A 1050 -27.55 -1.08 29.06
CA ARG A 1050 -27.17 -2.43 29.53
C ARG A 1050 -27.74 -3.49 28.57
N THR A 1051 -27.13 -4.67 28.54
CA THR A 1051 -27.57 -5.87 27.80
C THR A 1051 -29.06 -6.20 28.00
N CYS A 1052 -29.72 -6.66 26.94
CA CYS A 1052 -31.16 -6.45 26.72
C CYS A 1052 -31.97 -7.74 26.51
N LEU A 1053 -32.18 -8.52 27.58
CA LEU A 1053 -32.62 -9.94 27.53
C LEU A 1053 -33.86 -10.28 26.65
N LYS A 1054 -33.74 -11.39 25.91
CA LYS A 1054 -34.79 -12.20 25.25
C LYS A 1054 -35.74 -12.83 26.31
N LYS A 1055 -36.81 -13.46 25.83
CA LYS A 1055 -37.97 -13.91 26.65
C LYS A 1055 -37.68 -15.07 27.60
N TYR A 1056 -36.85 -16.03 27.18
CA TYR A 1056 -36.52 -17.22 27.96
C TYR A 1056 -35.46 -16.92 29.02
N GLU A 1057 -34.46 -16.10 28.69
CA GLU A 1057 -33.46 -15.57 29.63
C GLU A 1057 -34.12 -14.86 30.82
N ALA A 1058 -35.04 -13.95 30.53
CA ALA A 1058 -35.84 -13.22 31.52
C ALA A 1058 -36.61 -14.14 32.49
N LYS A 1059 -36.92 -15.37 32.08
CA LYS A 1059 -37.60 -16.38 32.91
C LYS A 1059 -36.63 -17.03 33.92
N LEU A 1060 -35.35 -17.22 33.56
CA LEU A 1060 -34.33 -17.76 34.46
C LEU A 1060 -34.10 -16.88 35.70
N LEU A 1061 -34.36 -15.57 35.59
CA LEU A 1061 -34.34 -14.62 36.70
C LEU A 1061 -35.50 -14.80 37.70
N LEU A 1062 -36.63 -15.35 37.22
CA LEU A 1062 -37.94 -15.37 37.91
C LEU A 1062 -38.30 -16.73 38.54
N ASP A 1063 -37.59 -17.80 38.22
CA ASP A 1063 -37.83 -19.15 38.79
C ASP A 1063 -37.35 -19.26 40.25
N ASP A 1064 -38.05 -18.55 41.15
CA ASP A 1064 -38.24 -18.89 42.56
C ASP A 1064 -39.73 -19.17 42.82
N ASP A 1065 -40.14 -20.44 42.87
CA ASP A 1065 -41.31 -20.82 43.65
C ASP A 1065 -41.01 -22.09 44.44
N ASP A 1066 -41.45 -22.12 45.70
CA ASP A 1066 -41.19 -23.17 46.68
C ASP A 1066 -42.07 -24.41 46.40
N THR A 1067 -41.86 -25.05 45.24
CA THR A 1067 -42.58 -26.28 44.85
C THR A 1067 -42.07 -27.53 45.57
N GLY A 1068 -41.61 -27.37 46.82
CA GLY A 1068 -41.30 -28.45 47.75
C GLY A 1068 -42.53 -29.22 48.28
N GLN A 1069 -43.68 -29.19 47.58
CA GLN A 1069 -44.86 -30.00 47.90
C GLN A 1069 -45.93 -30.08 46.80
N ASN A 1070 -46.36 -31.33 46.50
CA ASN A 1070 -47.41 -31.75 45.55
C ASN A 1070 -47.03 -31.57 44.06
N ALA A 1071 -47.24 -32.53 43.15
CA ALA A 1071 -47.64 -33.95 43.23
C ALA A 1071 -47.16 -34.60 41.90
N ALA A 1072 -46.52 -35.78 41.88
CA ALA A 1072 -47.07 -37.13 42.09
C ALA A 1072 -48.06 -37.58 41.00
#